data_AF-A0AAV9R6C2-F1
#
_entry.id   AF-A0AAV9R6C2-F1
#
_cell.length_a   1.000
_cell.length_b   1.000
_cell.length_c   1.000
_cell.angle_alpha   90.00
_cell.angle_beta   90.00
_cell.angle_gamma   90.00
#
_symmetry.space_group_name_H-M   'P 1'
#
loop_
_entity.id
_entity.type
_entity.pdbx_description
1 polymer ?
#
loop_
_entity_poly.entity_id
_entity_poly.type
_entity_poly.pdbx_seq_one_letter_code
_entity_poly.pdbx_strand_id
1 'polypeptide(L)'
;MRNYAHRVTLSASNRAHFRATTEPTREWEAVHTGKLDSRFKAILVNSTKWQYYGTPNVGGNLQMTWNTTLVNAEKVNIELWGYRETGEPYSEYWQGEWLYLYSLAKDHPNNGSFSFFPKIAEDGFSSWELGALRVSSSSYPNGTWNVQAAWSEDHALAWHLEESFRQNSTGWALDKCLDWDQLENELPVFLTEIIDCPCTLAQARADTGRFHTDYGCDIEKGSVCTYHPGSVHCVRAIQASPIYAAGQQCCYDSTGAQVLTADSIGGSTPDRAHDWGSPPFKKPPRIPGQSHWIYDVLSFYYCCLWSDNCHYYFKHRPSSDCRRYQSPSSAVVFGDPHFITFDGVSYSFNGKGEYTLVISEEKQLTVQGRTEPVKDSGTTIKATKLTAIAMREGLSDIIEVRLDGSNDGLEVLRNQQTLSFAEQTWMDLQGVFVFSPTSTNVTIMFPSGAGVEVRHRGETMTTTVLLPEEFKDSTLGLLGKMNGDAKDDLALTNGQLVQNHSNPEELFNFGASWAVQNSSALFTYDSEYLLNTYYFVPRHDTSFIPVFSVPENPDDPLNNQAADICIGEGSQFCRYDILVGRSPLMGNATRVSFQSHVSLVDDLKPVISCGWLPPPTNGKKQGTTYLQGAKVQFSCDEGYTLSGSAERTCQSNGKWSGEDTSCLISRKLQIQKKVEEVTPPNFSPG
;
A
#
# COMPACT_ATOMS: atom_id res chain seq x y z
N MET A 1 -23.08 -14.69 24.09
CA MET A 1 -23.61 -13.88 22.98
C MET A 1 -24.09 -12.52 23.52
N ARG A 2 -23.19 -11.55 23.65
CA ARG A 2 -23.55 -10.13 23.78
C ARG A 2 -23.12 -9.50 22.46
N ASN A 3 -24.07 -9.12 21.61
CA ASN A 3 -23.80 -8.34 20.41
C ASN A 3 -23.37 -6.93 20.85
N TYR A 4 -22.07 -6.73 21.03
CA TYR A 4 -21.50 -5.39 21.03
C TYR A 4 -21.42 -4.95 19.57
N ALA A 5 -22.49 -4.34 19.08
CA ALA A 5 -22.39 -3.51 17.88
C ALA A 5 -21.57 -2.29 18.27
N HIS A 6 -20.27 -2.33 18.00
CA HIS A 6 -19.43 -1.14 17.99
C HIS A 6 -20.09 -0.16 17.00
N ARG A 7 -20.33 1.07 17.46
CA ARG A 7 -20.96 2.13 16.66
C ARG A 7 -19.88 3.15 16.34
N VAL A 8 -19.35 3.09 15.12
CA VAL A 8 -18.52 4.18 14.57
C VAL A 8 -19.34 5.47 14.57
N THR A 9 -18.91 6.44 15.36
CA THR A 9 -19.45 7.80 15.31
C THR A 9 -18.46 8.66 14.54
N LEU A 10 -18.69 8.91 13.25
CA LEU A 10 -17.88 9.83 12.44
C LEU A 10 -18.10 11.27 12.88
N SER A 11 -17.28 11.73 13.83
CA SER A 11 -17.32 13.11 14.31
C SER A 11 -16.28 13.95 13.59
N ALA A 12 -16.74 14.90 12.76
CA ALA A 12 -15.88 15.97 12.29
C ALA A 12 -15.56 16.89 13.48
N SER A 13 -14.32 17.39 13.57
CA SER A 13 -13.88 18.39 14.55
C SER A 13 -13.53 19.70 13.85
N ASN A 14 -13.75 20.85 14.51
CA ASN A 14 -13.31 22.19 14.03
C ASN A 14 -11.81 22.26 13.66
N ARG A 15 -11.02 21.24 13.96
CA ARG A 15 -9.59 21.12 13.61
C ARG A 15 -9.29 19.84 12.80
N ALA A 16 -10.08 19.59 11.76
CA ALA A 16 -9.66 18.92 10.52
C ALA A 16 -9.82 17.40 10.29
N HIS A 17 -10.54 16.61 11.11
CA HIS A 17 -10.70 15.16 10.81
C HIS A 17 -12.09 14.60 11.13
N PHE A 18 -12.47 13.57 10.36
CA PHE A 18 -13.46 12.57 10.76
C PHE A 18 -12.85 11.65 11.83
N ARG A 19 -13.46 11.57 13.00
CA ARG A 19 -13.06 10.61 14.05
C ARG A 19 -13.98 9.42 13.99
N ALA A 20 -13.48 8.19 13.99
CA ALA A 20 -14.22 7.08 14.59
C ALA A 20 -13.86 7.06 16.09
N THR A 21 -14.85 7.01 16.99
CA THR A 21 -14.57 6.82 18.42
C THR A 21 -15.25 5.56 18.93
N THR A 22 -14.46 4.63 19.45
CA THR A 22 -14.87 3.70 20.49
C THR A 22 -14.30 4.23 21.82
N GLU A 23 -15.12 4.63 22.81
CA GLU A 23 -14.64 5.15 24.10
C GLU A 23 -13.70 4.18 24.87
N PRO A 24 -12.96 4.60 25.93
CA PRO A 24 -12.29 5.85 26.24
C PRO A 24 -10.78 5.58 26.50
N THR A 25 -10.00 5.30 25.46
CA THR A 25 -8.54 5.48 25.48
C THR A 25 -8.21 6.43 24.35
N ARG A 26 -7.45 7.48 24.66
CA ARG A 26 -7.18 8.62 23.77
C ARG A 26 -6.19 8.23 22.66
N GLU A 27 -6.62 7.43 21.70
CA GLU A 27 -5.78 7.09 20.55
C GLU A 27 -6.56 7.34 19.26
N TRP A 28 -5.89 8.05 18.34
CA TRP A 28 -6.50 8.60 17.13
C TRP A 28 -6.47 7.52 16.06
N GLU A 29 -7.60 6.88 15.78
CA GLU A 29 -7.78 6.20 14.50
C GLU A 29 -8.13 7.27 13.46
N ALA A 30 -7.16 7.63 12.63
CA ALA A 30 -7.38 8.55 11.52
C ALA A 30 -8.28 7.87 10.49
N VAL A 31 -9.56 8.26 10.43
CA VAL A 31 -10.50 7.67 9.47
C VAL A 31 -10.67 8.58 8.27
N HIS A 32 -10.10 8.15 7.15
CA HIS A 32 -10.41 8.65 5.82
C HIS A 32 -11.76 8.03 5.37
N THR A 33 -12.82 8.83 5.17
CA THR A 33 -14.18 8.31 4.85
C THR A 33 -14.21 7.46 3.57
N GLY A 34 -13.40 7.82 2.57
CA GLY A 34 -13.16 7.00 1.37
C GLY A 34 -12.69 5.56 1.63
N LYS A 35 -12.04 5.30 2.77
CA LYS A 35 -11.49 3.99 3.11
C LYS A 35 -12.43 3.12 3.94
N LEU A 36 -13.52 3.69 4.44
CA LEU A 36 -14.55 2.91 5.12
C LEU A 36 -15.26 2.00 4.12
N ASP A 37 -15.64 0.81 4.59
CA ASP A 37 -16.52 -0.07 3.83
C ASP A 37 -17.81 0.69 3.46
N SER A 38 -18.30 0.45 2.24
CA SER A 38 -19.53 1.05 1.70
C SER A 38 -20.73 0.99 2.66
N ARG A 39 -20.81 -0.03 3.51
CA ARG A 39 -21.91 -0.20 4.48
C ARG A 39 -21.88 0.80 5.64
N PHE A 40 -20.76 1.48 5.86
CA PHE A 40 -20.55 2.44 6.95
C PHE A 40 -20.53 3.91 6.48
N LYS A 41 -20.78 4.16 5.19
CA LYS A 41 -20.76 5.51 4.60
C LYS A 41 -22.01 5.79 3.77
N ALA A 42 -22.22 7.06 3.44
CA ALA A 42 -23.19 7.47 2.44
C ALA A 42 -22.56 7.33 1.04
N ILE A 43 -23.32 6.79 0.08
CA ILE A 43 -22.85 6.46 -1.26
C ILE A 43 -23.42 7.46 -2.26
N LEU A 44 -22.54 8.05 -3.07
CA LEU A 44 -22.91 8.90 -4.20
C LEU A 44 -23.18 7.98 -5.42
N VAL A 45 -24.44 7.70 -5.72
CA VAL A 45 -24.84 6.65 -6.70
C VAL A 45 -24.33 6.95 -8.11
N ASN A 46 -24.34 8.21 -8.51
CA ASN A 46 -23.86 8.68 -9.80
C ASN A 46 -22.59 9.52 -9.63
N SER A 47 -21.60 9.00 -8.90
CA SER A 47 -20.39 9.72 -8.43
C SER A 47 -19.67 10.56 -9.50
N THR A 48 -19.54 10.07 -10.74
CA THR A 48 -18.99 10.87 -11.85
C THR A 48 -19.80 12.13 -12.10
N LYS A 49 -21.14 12.04 -12.07
CA LYS A 49 -22.01 13.20 -12.27
C LYS A 49 -21.88 14.24 -11.16
N TRP A 50 -21.65 13.83 -9.92
CA TRP A 50 -21.40 14.76 -8.81
C TRP A 50 -20.16 15.62 -9.06
N GLN A 51 -19.11 14.99 -9.57
CA GLN A 51 -17.78 15.59 -9.76
C GLN A 51 -17.62 16.29 -11.12
N TYR A 52 -18.55 16.13 -12.06
CA TYR A 52 -18.46 16.74 -13.39
C TYR A 52 -19.67 17.62 -13.71
N TYR A 53 -20.55 17.87 -12.74
CA TYR A 53 -21.78 18.61 -12.99
C TYR A 53 -21.51 20.02 -13.51
N GLY A 54 -22.09 20.38 -14.67
CA GLY A 54 -21.85 21.67 -15.31
C GLY A 54 -20.77 21.64 -16.40
N THR A 55 -19.99 20.56 -16.51
CA THR A 55 -19.16 20.30 -17.70
C THR A 55 -20.04 19.83 -18.88
N PRO A 56 -19.52 19.85 -20.13
CA PRO A 56 -20.30 19.47 -21.30
C PRO A 56 -20.98 18.10 -21.17
N ASN A 57 -22.28 18.05 -21.45
CA ASN A 57 -23.13 16.85 -21.39
C ASN A 57 -23.37 16.26 -19.98
N VAL A 58 -23.01 16.97 -18.91
CA VAL A 58 -23.22 16.49 -17.53
C VAL A 58 -24.21 17.39 -16.78
N GLY A 59 -25.47 16.93 -16.66
CA GLY A 59 -26.54 17.63 -15.94
C GLY A 59 -27.68 16.73 -15.47
N GLY A 60 -28.64 17.23 -14.69
CA GLY A 60 -29.81 16.51 -14.17
C GLY A 60 -29.75 16.16 -12.68
N ASN A 61 -30.52 15.18 -12.21
CA ASN A 61 -30.54 14.87 -10.76
C ASN A 61 -29.26 14.19 -10.27
N LEU A 62 -28.84 14.55 -9.05
CA LEU A 62 -27.83 13.86 -8.25
C LEU A 62 -28.52 12.97 -7.21
N GLN A 63 -27.96 11.79 -6.95
CA GLN A 63 -28.55 10.80 -6.07
C GLN A 63 -27.52 10.25 -5.08
N MET A 64 -27.93 10.10 -3.83
CA MET A 64 -27.17 9.45 -2.78
C MET A 64 -28.03 8.45 -2.00
N THR A 65 -27.37 7.46 -1.40
CA THR A 65 -28.00 6.47 -0.52
C THR A 65 -27.18 6.27 0.75
N TRP A 66 -27.80 5.77 1.81
CA TRP A 66 -27.10 5.39 3.05
C TRP A 66 -27.86 4.29 3.78
N ASN A 67 -27.17 3.56 4.65
CA ASN A 67 -27.83 2.64 5.57
C ASN A 67 -28.52 3.42 6.70
N THR A 68 -29.84 3.29 6.80
CA THR A 68 -30.66 4.02 7.77
C THR A 68 -30.27 3.73 9.22
N THR A 69 -29.67 2.57 9.51
CA THR A 69 -29.25 2.20 10.87
C THR A 69 -28.04 3.00 11.37
N LEU A 70 -27.30 3.66 10.47
CA LEU A 70 -26.15 4.50 10.84
C LEU A 70 -26.59 5.78 11.56
N VAL A 71 -27.83 6.22 11.33
CA VAL A 71 -28.43 7.39 11.95
C VAL A 71 -29.74 6.97 12.61
N ASN A 72 -29.70 6.72 13.92
CA ASN A 72 -30.85 6.21 14.67
C ASN A 72 -31.91 7.30 14.94
N ALA A 73 -32.58 7.76 13.88
CA ALA A 73 -33.61 8.80 13.91
C ALA A 73 -34.66 8.55 12.83
N GLU A 74 -35.91 8.97 13.07
CA GLU A 74 -37.00 8.91 12.08
C GLU A 74 -36.81 9.92 10.94
N LYS A 75 -36.16 11.05 11.25
CA LYS A 75 -35.89 12.13 10.31
C LYS A 75 -34.45 12.59 10.38
N VAL A 76 -33.91 12.99 9.24
CA VAL A 76 -32.50 13.37 9.05
C VAL A 76 -32.37 14.70 8.33
N ASN A 77 -31.28 15.40 8.65
CA ASN A 77 -30.77 16.53 7.88
C ASN A 77 -29.70 16.02 6.92
N ILE A 78 -29.70 16.58 5.71
CA ILE A 78 -28.69 16.30 4.68
C ILE A 78 -27.93 17.59 4.46
N GLU A 79 -26.66 17.60 4.83
CA GLU A 79 -25.84 18.79 4.95
C GLU A 79 -24.61 18.70 4.05
N LEU A 80 -24.24 19.82 3.42
CA LEU A 80 -22.96 19.98 2.76
C LEU A 80 -21.95 20.60 3.70
N TRP A 81 -20.81 19.94 3.81
CA TRP A 81 -19.63 20.40 4.53
C TRP A 81 -18.50 20.61 3.55
N GLY A 82 -17.91 21.80 3.55
CA GLY A 82 -16.76 22.16 2.73
C GLY A 82 -15.46 22.01 3.51
N TYR A 83 -14.38 21.71 2.79
CA TYR A 83 -13.04 21.68 3.32
C TYR A 83 -12.11 22.60 2.52
N ARG A 84 -11.18 23.25 3.21
CA ARG A 84 -10.07 23.99 2.59
C ARG A 84 -8.88 24.04 3.54
N GLU A 85 -7.73 24.43 3.00
CA GLU A 85 -6.53 24.70 3.78
C GLU A 85 -6.12 26.17 3.62
N THR A 86 -5.78 26.82 4.74
CA THR A 86 -5.49 28.25 4.78
C THR A 86 -4.24 28.52 5.62
N GLY A 87 -3.64 29.70 5.42
CA GLY A 87 -2.39 30.08 6.06
C GLY A 87 -1.19 29.92 5.13
N GLU A 88 0.01 30.13 5.66
CA GLU A 88 1.25 30.04 4.89
C GLU A 88 1.73 28.58 4.82
N PRO A 89 1.99 28.02 3.62
CA PRO A 89 2.49 26.66 3.47
C PRO A 89 3.75 26.37 4.28
N TYR A 90 3.80 25.17 4.87
CA TYR A 90 4.83 24.66 5.78
C TYR A 90 5.13 25.54 7.02
N SER A 91 4.23 26.48 7.35
CA SER A 91 4.29 27.29 8.58
C SER A 91 3.47 26.68 9.72
N GLU A 92 3.59 27.26 10.92
CA GLU A 92 2.72 26.93 12.05
C GLU A 92 1.26 27.42 11.89
N TYR A 93 1.02 28.33 10.94
CA TYR A 93 -0.29 28.91 10.65
C TYR A 93 -1.04 28.16 9.54
N TRP A 94 -0.41 27.15 8.90
CA TRP A 94 -1.07 26.31 7.91
C TRP A 94 -2.06 25.36 8.58
N GLN A 95 -3.34 25.49 8.26
CA GLN A 95 -4.41 24.75 8.92
C GLN A 95 -5.51 24.33 7.94
N GLY A 96 -6.01 23.12 8.13
CA GLY A 96 -7.24 22.65 7.50
C GLY A 96 -8.48 23.16 8.23
N GLU A 97 -9.48 23.59 7.46
CA GLU A 97 -10.75 24.12 7.94
C GLU A 97 -11.90 23.34 7.29
N TRP A 98 -12.72 22.72 8.15
CA TRP A 98 -14.02 22.19 7.77
C TRP A 98 -15.09 23.22 8.14
N LEU A 99 -16.02 23.50 7.23
CA LEU A 99 -17.13 24.43 7.45
C LEU A 99 -18.45 23.82 6.99
N TYR A 100 -19.47 23.88 7.84
CA TYR A 100 -20.84 23.66 7.41
C TYR A 100 -21.24 24.78 6.45
N LEU A 101 -21.63 24.42 5.22
CA LEU A 101 -22.05 25.40 4.23
C LEU A 101 -23.57 25.61 4.30
N TYR A 102 -24.35 24.59 3.97
CA TYR A 102 -25.80 24.64 3.98
C TYR A 102 -26.44 23.25 4.01
N SER A 103 -27.74 23.17 4.30
CA SER A 103 -28.52 21.94 4.22
C SER A 103 -29.18 21.79 2.85
N LEU A 104 -28.98 20.65 2.20
CA LEU A 104 -29.73 20.26 0.99
C LEU A 104 -31.17 19.88 1.32
N ALA A 105 -31.39 19.27 2.49
CA ALA A 105 -32.71 18.99 3.02
C ALA A 105 -32.69 18.99 4.56
N LYS A 106 -33.81 19.37 5.15
CA LYS A 106 -34.04 19.37 6.60
C LYS A 106 -35.29 18.55 6.89
N ASP A 107 -35.30 17.88 8.04
CA ASP A 107 -36.45 17.10 8.49
C ASP A 107 -36.90 16.02 7.47
N HIS A 108 -35.95 15.48 6.70
CA HIS A 108 -36.19 14.50 5.65
C HIS A 108 -36.47 13.12 6.27
N PRO A 109 -37.49 12.37 5.82
CA PRO A 109 -37.71 11.00 6.29
C PRO A 109 -36.46 10.11 6.13
N ASN A 110 -36.05 9.37 7.16
CA ASN A 110 -34.89 8.49 7.09
C ASN A 110 -35.20 7.19 6.31
N ASN A 111 -35.35 7.30 5.00
CA ASN A 111 -35.66 6.18 4.10
C ASN A 111 -34.43 5.62 3.36
N GLY A 112 -33.23 6.14 3.65
CA GLY A 112 -31.97 5.65 3.09
C GLY A 112 -31.62 6.18 1.69
N SER A 113 -32.35 7.18 1.19
CA SER A 113 -32.10 7.76 -0.14
C SER A 113 -32.43 9.24 -0.21
N PHE A 114 -31.69 9.98 -1.04
CA PHE A 114 -31.98 11.37 -1.34
C PHE A 114 -31.62 11.69 -2.79
N SER A 115 -32.39 12.60 -3.41
CA SER A 115 -32.11 13.10 -4.74
C SER A 115 -32.54 14.55 -4.87
N PHE A 116 -31.76 15.34 -5.59
CA PHE A 116 -32.06 16.74 -5.86
C PHE A 116 -31.52 17.17 -7.21
N PHE A 117 -32.04 18.29 -7.71
CA PHE A 117 -31.51 18.98 -8.87
C PHE A 117 -30.52 20.06 -8.41
N PRO A 118 -29.25 20.02 -8.83
CA PRO A 118 -28.24 20.97 -8.35
C PRO A 118 -28.57 22.42 -8.69
N LYS A 119 -28.30 23.29 -7.72
CA LYS A 119 -28.32 24.75 -7.85
C LYS A 119 -26.93 25.28 -7.53
N ILE A 120 -26.61 26.44 -8.09
CA ILE A 120 -25.41 27.18 -7.72
C ILE A 120 -25.51 27.51 -6.22
N ALA A 121 -24.36 27.49 -5.55
CA ALA A 121 -24.29 27.82 -4.13
C ALA A 121 -24.81 29.24 -3.84
N GLU A 122 -25.34 29.43 -2.64
CA GLU A 122 -25.65 30.78 -2.12
C GLU A 122 -24.38 31.63 -2.03
N ASP A 123 -24.56 32.96 -2.06
CA ASP A 123 -23.45 33.93 -2.08
C ASP A 123 -22.39 33.62 -1.01
N GLY A 124 -21.14 33.47 -1.43
CA GLY A 124 -19.99 33.21 -0.56
C GLY A 124 -19.60 31.75 -0.40
N PHE A 125 -20.36 30.79 -0.94
CA PHE A 125 -20.03 29.35 -0.84
C PHE A 125 -19.50 28.71 -2.13
N SER A 126 -19.58 29.37 -3.29
CA SER A 126 -19.09 28.81 -4.57
C SER A 126 -17.58 28.59 -4.62
N SER A 127 -16.81 29.21 -3.72
CA SER A 127 -15.35 29.07 -3.62
C SER A 127 -14.88 27.83 -2.85
N TRP A 128 -15.81 27.03 -2.31
CA TRP A 128 -15.48 25.76 -1.67
C TRP A 128 -15.50 24.66 -2.72
N GLU A 129 -14.35 24.11 -3.07
CA GLU A 129 -14.23 23.18 -4.21
C GLU A 129 -14.15 21.71 -3.77
N LEU A 130 -13.84 21.47 -2.49
CA LEU A 130 -13.78 20.16 -1.85
C LEU A 130 -14.80 20.05 -0.71
N GLY A 131 -15.42 18.89 -0.56
CA GLY A 131 -16.22 18.61 0.62
C GLY A 131 -16.89 17.25 0.60
N ALA A 132 -17.78 17.06 1.58
CA ALA A 132 -18.52 15.83 1.79
C ALA A 132 -19.96 16.13 2.22
N LEU A 133 -20.86 15.19 1.94
CA LEU A 133 -22.22 15.22 2.44
C LEU A 133 -22.33 14.49 3.77
N ARG A 134 -23.13 15.05 4.68
CA ARG A 134 -23.43 14.47 5.98
C ARG A 134 -24.92 14.22 6.12
N VAL A 135 -25.26 13.02 6.59
CA VAL A 135 -26.61 12.63 7.02
C VAL A 135 -26.61 12.50 8.53
N SER A 136 -27.36 13.34 9.24
CA SER A 136 -27.44 13.35 10.71
C SER A 136 -28.88 13.47 11.19
N SER A 137 -29.17 13.09 12.44
CA SER A 137 -30.52 13.26 13.02
C SER A 137 -31.01 14.70 12.92
N SER A 138 -32.27 14.91 12.53
CA SER A 138 -32.90 16.23 12.51
C SER A 138 -33.10 16.85 13.90
N SER A 139 -32.89 16.07 14.97
CA SER A 139 -32.86 16.60 16.34
C SER A 139 -31.67 17.53 16.60
N TYR A 140 -30.60 17.42 15.81
CA TYR A 140 -29.44 18.30 15.94
C TYR A 140 -29.64 19.60 15.15
N PRO A 141 -29.24 20.76 15.71
CA PRO A 141 -29.13 21.99 14.93
C PRO A 141 -28.19 21.81 13.72
N ASN A 142 -28.44 22.52 12.63
CA ASN A 142 -27.59 22.43 11.45
C ASN A 142 -26.14 22.79 11.78
N GLY A 143 -25.19 22.07 11.18
CA GLY A 143 -23.77 22.35 11.37
C GLY A 143 -23.24 21.96 12.75
N THR A 144 -24.03 21.27 13.58
CA THR A 144 -23.55 20.80 14.88
C THR A 144 -22.39 19.83 14.69
N TRP A 145 -21.26 20.10 15.32
CA TRP A 145 -20.07 19.25 15.26
C TRP A 145 -20.21 18.03 16.17
N ASN A 146 -19.44 16.99 15.85
CA ASN A 146 -19.36 15.75 16.64
C ASN A 146 -20.71 15.07 16.93
N VAL A 147 -21.55 14.92 15.91
CA VAL A 147 -22.82 14.19 16.00
C VAL A 147 -22.70 12.82 15.32
N GLN A 148 -23.55 11.87 15.73
CA GLN A 148 -23.70 10.61 15.01
C GLN A 148 -24.25 10.88 13.61
N ALA A 149 -23.48 10.50 12.59
CA ALA A 149 -23.81 10.77 11.20
C ALA A 149 -23.19 9.73 10.25
N ALA A 150 -23.84 9.55 9.10
CA ALA A 150 -23.23 8.92 7.94
C ALA A 150 -22.66 10.00 7.02
N TRP A 151 -21.43 9.82 6.55
CA TRP A 151 -20.74 10.76 5.67
C TRP A 151 -20.49 10.15 4.30
N SER A 152 -20.52 10.95 3.25
CA SER A 152 -19.98 10.55 1.95
C SER A 152 -18.45 10.56 1.97
N GLU A 153 -17.87 10.04 0.90
CA GLU A 153 -16.48 10.33 0.57
C GLU A 153 -16.31 11.83 0.25
N ASP A 154 -15.08 12.31 0.42
CA ASP A 154 -14.67 13.59 -0.12
C ASP A 154 -14.78 13.55 -1.64
N HIS A 155 -15.24 14.64 -2.23
CA HIS A 155 -15.36 14.76 -3.68
C HIS A 155 -15.27 16.21 -4.13
N ALA A 156 -14.87 16.40 -5.39
CA ALA A 156 -14.96 17.68 -6.05
C ALA A 156 -16.43 18.15 -6.10
N LEU A 157 -16.66 19.37 -5.65
CA LEU A 157 -18.00 19.92 -5.52
C LEU A 157 -18.47 20.69 -6.78
N ALA A 158 -18.21 20.12 -7.97
CA ALA A 158 -18.54 20.75 -9.26
C ALA A 158 -20.00 21.26 -9.34
N TRP A 159 -20.92 20.53 -8.72
CA TRP A 159 -22.37 20.79 -8.78
C TRP A 159 -22.86 22.06 -8.08
N HIS A 160 -22.10 22.66 -7.15
CA HIS A 160 -22.46 23.96 -6.54
C HIS A 160 -21.54 25.11 -6.97
N LEU A 161 -20.59 24.87 -7.86
CA LEU A 161 -19.76 25.92 -8.43
C LEU A 161 -20.61 26.96 -9.18
N GLU A 162 -20.01 28.13 -9.33
CA GLU A 162 -20.58 29.34 -9.90
C GLU A 162 -20.96 29.24 -11.39
N GLU A 163 -21.70 30.23 -11.87
CA GLU A 163 -22.22 30.28 -13.24
C GLU A 163 -21.09 30.32 -14.29
N SER A 164 -19.95 30.96 -14.00
CA SER A 164 -18.77 31.00 -14.87
C SER A 164 -18.26 29.60 -15.22
N PHE A 165 -18.20 28.70 -14.23
CA PHE A 165 -17.85 27.29 -14.44
C PHE A 165 -18.85 26.58 -15.36
N ARG A 166 -20.15 26.86 -15.22
CA ARG A 166 -21.19 26.26 -16.07
C ARG A 166 -21.18 26.79 -17.50
N GLN A 167 -20.79 28.05 -17.68
CA GLN A 167 -20.69 28.68 -19.00
C GLN A 167 -19.46 28.22 -19.77
N ASN A 168 -18.32 28.08 -19.09
CA ASN A 168 -17.06 27.64 -19.69
C ASN A 168 -16.18 26.89 -18.67
N SER A 169 -16.52 25.63 -18.40
CA SER A 169 -15.81 24.81 -17.41
C SER A 169 -14.33 24.63 -17.77
N THR A 170 -14.00 24.54 -19.05
CA THR A 170 -12.61 24.35 -19.52
C THR A 170 -11.75 25.59 -19.30
N GLY A 171 -12.28 26.78 -19.60
CA GLY A 171 -11.58 28.03 -19.31
C GLY A 171 -11.40 28.25 -17.80
N TRP A 172 -12.46 28.03 -17.03
CA TRP A 172 -12.41 28.14 -15.56
C TRP A 172 -11.38 27.18 -14.95
N ALA A 173 -11.34 25.94 -15.42
CA ALA A 173 -10.40 24.93 -14.95
C ALA A 173 -8.95 25.22 -15.35
N LEU A 174 -8.72 25.81 -16.52
CA LEU A 174 -7.39 26.27 -16.93
C LEU A 174 -6.87 27.37 -16.00
N ASP A 175 -7.68 28.37 -15.66
CA ASP A 175 -7.28 29.43 -14.74
C ASP A 175 -6.85 28.85 -13.38
N LYS A 176 -7.64 27.90 -12.84
CA LYS A 176 -7.30 27.18 -11.61
C LYS A 176 -6.03 26.34 -11.72
N CYS A 177 -5.80 25.70 -12.88
CA CYS A 177 -4.59 24.93 -13.14
C CYS A 177 -3.35 25.82 -13.15
N LEU A 178 -3.45 27.03 -13.73
CA LEU A 178 -2.34 28.01 -13.78
C LEU A 178 -2.04 28.59 -12.40
N ASP A 179 -3.08 28.92 -11.60
CA ASP A 179 -2.90 29.36 -10.21
C ASP A 179 -2.20 28.27 -9.37
N TRP A 180 -2.58 27.01 -9.57
CA TRP A 180 -1.92 25.87 -8.92
C TRP A 180 -0.48 25.66 -9.40
N ASP A 181 -0.19 25.76 -10.70
CA ASP A 181 1.18 25.68 -11.23
C ASP A 181 2.07 26.77 -10.62
N GLN A 182 1.55 27.99 -10.47
CA GLN A 182 2.27 29.07 -9.81
C GLN A 182 2.58 28.74 -8.34
N LEU A 183 1.58 28.28 -7.58
CA LEU A 183 1.77 27.88 -6.19
C LEU A 183 2.84 26.78 -6.06
N GLU A 184 2.78 25.74 -6.89
CA GLU A 184 3.76 24.65 -6.86
C GLU A 184 5.19 25.11 -7.15
N ASN A 185 5.37 26.16 -7.98
CA ASN A 185 6.70 26.76 -8.20
C ASN A 185 7.23 27.50 -6.95
N GLU A 186 6.36 27.91 -6.03
CA GLU A 186 6.71 28.59 -4.77
C GLU A 186 6.92 27.61 -3.61
N LEU A 187 6.33 26.41 -3.69
CA LEU A 187 6.43 25.38 -2.66
C LEU A 187 7.75 24.61 -2.69
N PRO A 188 8.20 24.06 -1.54
CA PRO A 188 9.34 23.15 -1.50
C PRO A 188 9.16 21.92 -2.40
N VAL A 189 10.28 21.50 -3.02
CA VAL A 189 10.38 20.28 -3.83
C VAL A 189 10.47 19.06 -2.91
N PHE A 190 9.49 18.17 -3.00
CA PHE A 190 9.43 16.95 -2.19
C PHE A 190 9.94 15.68 -2.91
N LEU A 191 10.18 15.77 -4.22
CA LEU A 191 10.53 14.65 -5.10
C LEU A 191 11.83 13.91 -4.73
N THR A 192 12.66 14.48 -3.86
CA THR A 192 13.90 13.83 -3.40
C THR A 192 13.68 12.85 -2.24
N GLU A 193 12.51 12.89 -1.57
CA GLU A 193 12.21 12.03 -0.42
C GLU A 193 11.29 10.84 -0.73
N ILE A 194 10.66 10.86 -1.91
CA ILE A 194 9.76 9.79 -2.35
C ILE A 194 10.55 8.55 -2.73
N ILE A 195 10.01 7.39 -2.37
CA ILE A 195 10.54 6.11 -2.79
C ILE A 195 10.31 5.89 -4.29
N ASP A 196 11.26 5.26 -4.98
CA ASP A 196 11.09 4.90 -6.39
C ASP A 196 10.09 3.75 -6.54
N CYS A 197 9.32 3.76 -7.62
CA CYS A 197 8.38 2.70 -7.90
C CYS A 197 9.06 1.37 -8.26
N PRO A 198 8.46 0.23 -7.90
CA PRO A 198 8.84 -1.08 -8.43
C PRO A 198 8.84 -1.07 -9.97
N CYS A 199 9.76 -1.80 -10.58
CA CYS A 199 9.89 -1.79 -12.04
C CYS A 199 8.77 -2.55 -12.75
N THR A 200 8.14 -3.51 -12.06
CA THR A 200 7.11 -4.39 -12.63
C THR A 200 5.92 -4.53 -11.69
N LEU A 201 4.76 -4.86 -12.25
CA LEU A 201 3.57 -5.18 -11.47
C LEU A 201 3.79 -6.36 -10.51
N ALA A 202 4.59 -7.36 -10.91
CA ALA A 202 4.94 -8.50 -10.05
C ALA A 202 5.67 -8.03 -8.78
N GLN A 203 6.75 -7.26 -8.95
CA GLN A 203 7.48 -6.66 -7.82
C GLN A 203 6.57 -5.78 -6.96
N ALA A 204 5.70 -4.98 -7.58
CA ALA A 204 4.79 -4.09 -6.87
C ALA A 204 3.80 -4.82 -5.95
N ARG A 205 3.36 -6.02 -6.36
CA ARG A 205 2.45 -6.86 -5.56
C ARG A 205 3.18 -7.69 -4.51
N ALA A 206 4.47 -7.97 -4.74
CA ALA A 206 5.31 -8.75 -3.85
C ALA A 206 5.93 -7.92 -2.72
N ASP A 207 6.21 -6.63 -2.95
CA ASP A 207 6.83 -5.71 -1.99
C ASP A 207 5.81 -5.11 -1.01
N THR A 208 5.18 -5.98 -0.22
CA THR A 208 4.09 -5.62 0.69
C THR A 208 4.56 -4.91 1.96
N GLY A 209 5.87 -4.81 2.19
CA GLY A 209 6.45 -4.03 3.29
C GLY A 209 6.49 -2.52 3.00
N ARG A 210 6.62 -2.13 1.73
CA ARG A 210 6.74 -0.72 1.31
C ARG A 210 5.57 -0.21 0.49
N PHE A 211 4.84 -1.11 -0.18
CA PHE A 211 3.72 -0.75 -1.03
C PHE A 211 2.44 -1.50 -0.65
N HIS A 212 1.30 -0.87 -0.91
CA HIS A 212 -0.02 -1.47 -0.75
C HIS A 212 -0.87 -1.18 -1.98
N THR A 213 -1.86 -2.03 -2.25
CA THR A 213 -2.77 -1.85 -3.38
C THR A 213 -3.60 -0.57 -3.26
N ASP A 214 -3.66 0.19 -4.34
CA ASP A 214 -4.54 1.35 -4.46
C ASP A 214 -5.99 0.90 -4.61
N TYR A 215 -6.84 1.34 -3.68
CA TYR A 215 -8.27 1.02 -3.62
C TYR A 215 -9.09 1.54 -4.80
N GLY A 216 -8.60 2.59 -5.49
CA GLY A 216 -9.19 3.13 -6.72
C GLY A 216 -8.69 2.46 -8.00
N CYS A 217 -7.67 1.60 -7.93
CA CYS A 217 -7.14 0.88 -9.10
C CYS A 217 -6.61 -0.50 -8.69
N ASP A 218 -7.54 -1.41 -8.42
CA ASP A 218 -7.28 -2.78 -7.96
C ASP A 218 -7.78 -3.81 -8.97
N ILE A 219 -6.89 -4.69 -9.43
CA ILE A 219 -7.20 -5.71 -10.44
C ILE A 219 -8.07 -6.83 -9.88
N GLU A 220 -7.94 -7.11 -8.58
CA GLU A 220 -8.72 -8.14 -7.90
C GLU A 220 -10.17 -7.69 -7.65
N LYS A 221 -10.45 -6.39 -7.83
CA LYS A 221 -11.79 -5.76 -7.66
C LYS A 221 -12.38 -5.18 -8.95
N GLY A 222 -11.75 -5.42 -10.11
CA GLY A 222 -12.28 -5.05 -11.42
C GLY A 222 -11.70 -3.79 -12.09
N SER A 223 -10.61 -3.22 -11.58
CA SER A 223 -9.78 -2.17 -12.21
C SER A 223 -10.54 -0.94 -12.77
N VAL A 224 -11.15 -0.12 -11.91
CA VAL A 224 -11.69 1.18 -12.34
C VAL A 224 -10.69 2.31 -12.08
N CYS A 225 -9.58 2.29 -12.82
CA CYS A 225 -8.45 3.21 -12.68
C CYS A 225 -8.74 4.61 -13.26
N THR A 226 -9.74 5.30 -12.69
CA THR A 226 -10.34 6.54 -13.22
C THR A 226 -9.32 7.64 -13.51
N TYR A 227 -8.34 7.80 -12.61
CA TYR A 227 -7.29 8.81 -12.73
C TYR A 227 -6.03 8.29 -13.44
N HIS A 228 -6.00 7.00 -13.79
CA HIS A 228 -4.85 6.35 -14.43
C HIS A 228 -5.28 5.52 -15.65
N PRO A 229 -5.80 6.15 -16.71
CA PRO A 229 -6.23 5.44 -17.91
C PRO A 229 -5.07 4.65 -18.54
N GLY A 230 -5.36 3.41 -18.94
CA GLY A 230 -4.36 2.47 -19.46
C GLY A 230 -3.72 1.58 -18.40
N SER A 231 -3.84 1.93 -17.12
CA SER A 231 -3.40 1.10 -16.00
C SER A 231 -4.46 0.07 -15.63
N VAL A 232 -4.03 -1.10 -15.15
CA VAL A 232 -4.89 -2.16 -14.60
C VAL A 232 -4.75 -2.29 -13.09
N HIS A 233 -3.63 -1.82 -12.53
CA HIS A 233 -3.34 -1.88 -11.11
C HIS A 233 -2.45 -0.72 -10.71
N CYS A 234 -2.70 -0.15 -9.54
CA CYS A 234 -1.76 0.76 -8.90
C CYS A 234 -1.45 0.28 -7.48
N VAL A 235 -0.26 0.61 -7.01
CA VAL A 235 0.12 0.51 -5.60
C VAL A 235 0.55 1.88 -5.11
N ARG A 236 0.49 2.08 -3.81
CA ARG A 236 0.94 3.30 -3.15
C ARG A 236 1.97 2.96 -2.10
N ALA A 237 2.95 3.84 -1.90
CA ALA A 237 3.84 3.75 -0.77
C ALA A 237 3.02 3.79 0.53
N ILE A 238 3.42 2.98 1.52
CA ILE A 238 2.76 2.94 2.83
C ILE A 238 3.19 4.13 3.69
N GLN A 239 4.46 4.49 3.60
CA GLN A 239 5.05 5.55 4.39
C GLN A 239 5.01 6.87 3.63
N ALA A 240 4.54 7.91 4.32
CA ALA A 240 4.70 9.27 3.86
C ALA A 240 6.16 9.72 3.99
N SER A 241 6.59 10.64 3.13
CA SER A 241 7.92 11.22 3.19
C SER A 241 8.13 11.96 4.53
N PRO A 242 9.33 11.89 5.13
CA PRO A 242 9.54 12.36 6.50
C PRO A 242 9.33 13.87 6.67
N ILE A 243 9.88 14.70 5.77
CA ILE A 243 9.82 16.17 5.92
C ILE A 243 8.53 16.72 5.31
N TYR A 244 8.20 16.28 4.10
CA TYR A 244 7.10 16.88 3.33
C TYR A 244 5.76 16.16 3.45
N ALA A 245 5.72 14.95 4.03
CA ALA A 245 4.55 14.06 4.07
C ALA A 245 4.00 13.72 2.69
N ALA A 246 4.87 13.65 1.70
CA ALA A 246 4.52 13.26 0.34
C ALA A 246 4.29 11.76 0.22
N GLY A 247 3.52 11.36 -0.80
CA GLY A 247 3.29 9.96 -1.15
C GLY A 247 3.86 9.61 -2.52
N GLN A 248 3.83 8.31 -2.82
CA GLN A 248 4.14 7.78 -4.14
C GLN A 248 3.02 6.83 -4.57
N GLN A 249 2.51 7.00 -5.78
CA GLN A 249 1.59 6.09 -6.44
C GLN A 249 2.28 5.53 -7.70
N CYS A 250 2.20 4.22 -7.87
CA CYS A 250 2.87 3.46 -8.92
C CYS A 250 1.84 2.64 -9.68
N CYS A 251 1.66 2.93 -10.97
CA CYS A 251 0.63 2.33 -11.79
C CYS A 251 1.22 1.52 -12.94
N TYR A 252 0.57 0.39 -13.25
CA TYR A 252 1.05 -0.59 -14.21
C TYR A 252 -0.03 -0.95 -15.20
N ASP A 253 0.38 -1.15 -16.45
CA ASP A 253 -0.52 -1.60 -17.51
C ASP A 253 -0.73 -3.14 -17.48
N SER A 254 -1.57 -3.62 -18.38
CA SER A 254 -1.90 -5.05 -18.51
C SER A 254 -0.71 -5.96 -18.85
N THR A 255 0.42 -5.41 -19.31
CA THR A 255 1.66 -6.15 -19.57
C THR A 255 2.55 -6.25 -18.32
N GLY A 256 2.21 -5.50 -17.26
CA GLY A 256 2.99 -5.39 -16.04
C GLY A 256 4.06 -4.31 -16.08
N ALA A 257 4.10 -3.49 -17.14
CA ALA A 257 5.04 -2.38 -17.26
C ALA A 257 4.53 -1.14 -16.50
N GLN A 258 5.45 -0.42 -15.88
CA GLN A 258 5.16 0.85 -15.22
C GLN A 258 4.69 1.89 -16.26
N VAL A 259 3.57 2.56 -15.98
CA VAL A 259 3.06 3.66 -16.80
C VAL A 259 3.68 4.96 -16.29
N LEU A 260 4.29 5.75 -17.18
CA LEU A 260 4.96 7.02 -16.84
C LEU A 260 4.16 8.23 -17.32
N THR A 261 4.15 9.31 -16.54
CA THR A 261 3.44 10.57 -16.87
C THR A 261 4.00 11.25 -18.11
N ALA A 262 5.25 10.97 -18.44
CA ALA A 262 5.90 11.45 -19.65
C ALA A 262 5.44 10.73 -20.93
N ASP A 263 4.73 9.60 -20.82
CA ASP A 263 4.24 8.81 -21.96
C ASP A 263 2.71 8.67 -22.00
N SER A 264 2.04 8.83 -20.85
CA SER A 264 0.60 8.66 -20.72
C SER A 264 0.04 9.56 -19.63
N ILE A 265 -1.18 10.07 -19.83
CA ILE A 265 -1.91 10.81 -18.81
C ILE A 265 -2.23 9.95 -17.58
N GLY A 266 -2.20 8.62 -17.72
CA GLY A 266 -2.44 7.68 -16.62
C GLY A 266 -1.19 7.20 -15.90
N GLY A 267 -0.10 7.94 -16.00
CA GLY A 267 1.18 7.61 -15.39
C GLY A 267 1.15 7.51 -13.86
N SER A 268 2.20 6.88 -13.33
CA SER A 268 2.53 6.83 -11.90
C SER A 268 2.85 8.23 -11.39
N THR A 269 2.27 8.66 -10.28
CA THR A 269 2.46 10.03 -9.77
C THR A 269 3.03 10.02 -8.36
N PRO A 270 4.04 10.87 -8.08
CA PRO A 270 4.32 11.25 -6.70
C PRO A 270 3.23 12.23 -6.24
N ASP A 271 2.82 12.16 -4.98
CA ASP A 271 1.75 13.00 -4.44
C ASP A 271 2.35 13.95 -3.40
N ARG A 272 1.97 15.24 -3.41
CA ARG A 272 2.47 16.20 -2.39
C ARG A 272 1.96 15.84 -1.00
N ALA A 273 0.73 15.34 -0.94
CA ALA A 273 0.12 14.87 0.28
C ALA A 273 -0.10 13.38 0.18
N HIS A 274 0.48 12.63 1.11
CA HIS A 274 0.20 11.21 1.25
C HIS A 274 -1.30 10.98 1.51
N ASP A 275 -1.92 10.05 0.80
CA ASP A 275 -3.36 9.79 0.86
C ASP A 275 -3.86 9.42 2.27
N TRP A 276 -3.05 8.69 3.05
CA TRP A 276 -3.35 8.44 4.47
C TRP A 276 -2.90 9.55 5.43
N GLY A 277 -2.33 10.63 4.91
CA GLY A 277 -1.73 11.68 5.70
C GLY A 277 -0.45 11.21 6.40
N SER A 278 -0.02 11.98 7.38
CA SER A 278 1.14 11.67 8.22
C SER A 278 1.05 12.42 9.55
N PRO A 279 1.51 11.85 10.69
CA PRO A 279 1.63 12.61 11.91
C PRO A 279 2.54 13.85 11.75
N PRO A 280 2.23 14.99 12.39
CA PRO A 280 0.97 15.30 13.05
C PRO A 280 -0.15 15.57 12.04
N PHE A 281 -1.21 14.75 12.08
CA PHE A 281 -2.28 14.76 11.07
C PHE A 281 -3.01 16.10 10.93
N LYS A 282 -2.96 16.99 11.91
CA LYS A 282 -3.71 18.26 11.91
C LYS A 282 -3.06 19.39 11.12
N LYS A 283 -1.89 19.14 10.51
CA LYS A 283 -1.14 20.14 9.77
C LYS A 283 -1.12 19.75 8.30
N PRO A 284 -1.61 20.59 7.37
CA PRO A 284 -1.35 20.37 5.97
C PRO A 284 0.17 20.25 5.65
N PRO A 285 0.54 19.51 4.59
CA PRO A 285 -0.30 18.71 3.71
C PRO A 285 -0.49 17.28 4.28
N ARG A 286 -0.51 17.14 5.61
CA ARG A 286 -0.51 15.83 6.30
C ARG A 286 -1.91 15.36 6.73
N ILE A 287 -2.97 16.06 6.32
CA ILE A 287 -4.35 15.73 6.71
C ILE A 287 -4.84 14.55 5.86
N PRO A 288 -5.18 13.39 6.48
CA PRO A 288 -5.58 12.17 5.77
C PRO A 288 -6.74 12.41 4.81
N GLY A 289 -6.56 12.04 3.55
CA GLY A 289 -7.52 12.25 2.47
C GLY A 289 -7.61 13.69 1.99
N GLN A 290 -7.92 14.64 2.87
CA GLN A 290 -8.24 15.99 2.43
C GLN A 290 -7.03 16.74 1.84
N SER A 291 -5.83 16.62 2.42
CA SER A 291 -4.65 17.27 1.81
C SER A 291 -4.33 16.66 0.44
N HIS A 292 -4.49 15.35 0.28
CA HIS A 292 -4.32 14.66 -1.01
C HIS A 292 -5.34 15.13 -2.04
N TRP A 293 -6.59 15.31 -1.62
CA TRP A 293 -7.62 15.90 -2.48
C TRP A 293 -7.29 17.33 -2.92
N ILE A 294 -6.82 18.18 -2.02
CA ILE A 294 -6.48 19.59 -2.33
C ILE A 294 -5.30 19.68 -3.30
N TYR A 295 -4.21 18.96 -3.05
CA TYR A 295 -2.95 19.17 -3.78
C TYR A 295 -2.76 18.28 -5.00
N ASP A 296 -3.41 17.12 -5.05
CA ASP A 296 -3.13 16.10 -6.06
C ASP A 296 -4.40 15.71 -6.85
N VAL A 297 -5.56 15.55 -6.20
CA VAL A 297 -6.78 15.15 -6.93
C VAL A 297 -7.46 16.35 -7.60
N LEU A 298 -7.73 17.45 -6.89
CA LEU A 298 -8.39 18.63 -7.47
C LEU A 298 -7.52 19.31 -8.55
N SER A 299 -6.20 19.35 -8.35
CA SER A 299 -5.27 19.85 -9.36
C SER A 299 -5.29 18.98 -10.62
N PHE A 300 -5.43 17.66 -10.50
CA PHE A 300 -5.68 16.78 -11.65
C PHE A 300 -7.04 17.08 -12.31
N TYR A 301 -8.08 17.37 -11.53
CA TYR A 301 -9.35 17.84 -12.09
C TYR A 301 -9.19 19.11 -12.93
N TYR A 302 -8.49 20.13 -12.39
CA TYR A 302 -8.28 21.41 -13.07
C TYR A 302 -7.46 21.25 -14.34
N CYS A 303 -6.34 20.53 -14.26
CA CYS A 303 -5.38 20.44 -15.35
C CYS A 303 -5.71 19.36 -16.39
N CYS A 304 -6.38 18.26 -16.01
CA CYS A 304 -6.55 17.08 -16.87
C CYS A 304 -7.98 16.67 -17.18
N LEU A 305 -8.91 16.79 -16.23
CA LEU A 305 -10.26 16.24 -16.41
C LEU A 305 -11.27 17.28 -16.88
N TRP A 306 -11.21 18.49 -16.31
CA TRP A 306 -12.06 19.60 -16.71
C TRP A 306 -11.39 20.50 -17.76
N SER A 307 -10.07 20.40 -17.92
CA SER A 307 -9.31 20.99 -19.03
C SER A 307 -8.30 20.00 -19.62
N ASP A 308 -7.80 20.28 -20.82
CA ASP A 308 -6.85 19.42 -21.56
C ASP A 308 -5.41 19.97 -21.47
N ASN A 309 -4.93 20.23 -20.24
CA ASN A 309 -3.66 20.90 -19.96
C ASN A 309 -2.77 20.12 -18.98
N CYS A 310 -2.82 18.78 -19.03
CA CYS A 310 -2.12 17.89 -18.10
C CYS A 310 -0.61 18.12 -17.96
N HIS A 311 0.02 18.74 -18.95
CA HIS A 311 1.46 19.03 -18.92
C HIS A 311 1.86 19.92 -17.73
N TYR A 312 0.99 20.82 -17.25
CA TYR A 312 1.23 21.57 -16.01
C TYR A 312 1.25 20.64 -14.79
N TYR A 313 0.33 19.68 -14.73
CA TYR A 313 0.28 18.71 -13.64
C TYR A 313 1.54 17.84 -13.61
N PHE A 314 1.91 17.26 -14.76
CA PHE A 314 3.06 16.35 -14.84
C PHE A 314 4.42 17.04 -14.69
N LYS A 315 4.51 18.35 -14.91
CA LYS A 315 5.69 19.14 -14.55
C LYS A 315 6.03 19.01 -13.06
N HIS A 316 5.02 19.01 -12.19
CA HIS A 316 5.18 18.94 -10.73
C HIS A 316 4.96 17.54 -10.15
N ARG A 317 4.40 16.64 -10.94
CA ARG A 317 4.11 15.25 -10.58
C ARG A 317 4.78 14.26 -11.57
N PRO A 318 6.11 14.38 -11.83
CA PRO A 318 6.78 13.48 -12.75
C PRO A 318 6.89 12.09 -12.12
N SER A 319 6.63 11.02 -12.89
CA SER A 319 6.84 9.66 -12.39
C SER A 319 8.29 9.45 -11.94
N SER A 320 8.47 8.75 -10.82
CA SER A 320 9.77 8.13 -10.53
C SER A 320 10.01 7.04 -11.57
N ASP A 321 11.21 7.02 -12.15
CA ASP A 321 11.66 5.83 -12.84
C ASP A 321 12.11 4.78 -11.83
N CYS A 322 12.16 3.53 -12.24
CA CYS A 322 12.50 2.43 -11.34
C CYS A 322 14.02 2.13 -11.28
N ARG A 323 14.92 2.97 -11.82
CA ARG A 323 16.36 2.64 -11.93
C ARG A 323 17.06 2.44 -10.58
N ARG A 324 16.51 3.06 -9.55
CA ARG A 324 17.04 3.02 -8.17
C ARG A 324 16.23 2.13 -7.25
N TYR A 325 15.10 1.60 -7.73
CA TYR A 325 14.32 0.63 -6.98
C TYR A 325 15.14 -0.66 -6.79
N GLN A 326 15.16 -1.13 -5.54
CA GLN A 326 15.78 -2.40 -5.17
C GLN A 326 14.74 -3.22 -4.45
N SER A 327 14.46 -4.42 -4.94
CA SER A 327 13.51 -5.34 -4.32
C SER A 327 13.95 -5.77 -2.92
N PRO A 328 13.03 -5.98 -1.97
CA PRO A 328 13.36 -6.56 -0.67
C PRO A 328 13.81 -8.03 -0.82
N SER A 329 14.59 -8.49 0.15
CA SER A 329 14.85 -9.91 0.35
C SER A 329 13.76 -10.54 1.20
N SER A 330 13.44 -11.81 0.96
CA SER A 330 12.38 -12.53 1.67
C SER A 330 12.92 -13.75 2.41
N ALA A 331 12.45 -13.97 3.63
CA ALA A 331 12.67 -15.20 4.40
C ALA A 331 11.32 -15.72 4.92
N VAL A 332 11.19 -17.01 5.16
CA VAL A 332 9.91 -17.63 5.54
C VAL A 332 10.06 -18.71 6.61
N VAL A 333 9.04 -18.79 7.47
CA VAL A 333 8.77 -19.91 8.37
C VAL A 333 7.41 -20.52 8.02
N PHE A 334 7.33 -21.82 7.79
CA PHE A 334 6.13 -22.50 7.31
C PHE A 334 6.09 -23.96 7.76
N GLY A 335 4.93 -24.62 7.71
CA GLY A 335 4.81 -26.02 8.15
C GLY A 335 5.14 -26.21 9.62
N ASP A 336 5.93 -27.24 9.95
CA ASP A 336 6.18 -27.68 11.33
C ASP A 336 7.60 -27.39 11.88
N PRO A 337 7.83 -26.14 12.29
CA PRO A 337 8.30 -25.15 11.36
C PRO A 337 9.58 -25.55 10.58
N HIS A 338 9.48 -25.39 9.26
CA HIS A 338 10.59 -25.28 8.32
C HIS A 338 10.92 -23.80 8.07
N PHE A 339 12.17 -23.55 7.69
CA PHE A 339 12.73 -22.22 7.52
C PHE A 339 13.43 -22.12 6.16
N ILE A 340 13.31 -20.97 5.52
CA ILE A 340 14.18 -20.53 4.43
C ILE A 340 14.69 -19.14 4.81
N THR A 341 16.00 -19.00 4.95
CA THR A 341 16.68 -17.75 5.32
C THR A 341 16.67 -16.74 4.17
N PHE A 342 17.08 -15.50 4.42
CA PHE A 342 17.16 -14.46 3.40
C PHE A 342 18.11 -14.84 2.24
N ASP A 343 19.14 -15.64 2.52
CA ASP A 343 20.12 -16.10 1.51
C ASP A 343 19.82 -17.52 0.99
N GLY A 344 18.64 -18.07 1.30
CA GLY A 344 18.10 -19.28 0.70
C GLY A 344 18.46 -20.60 1.41
N VAL A 345 19.06 -20.56 2.60
CA VAL A 345 19.32 -21.77 3.40
C VAL A 345 18.01 -22.35 3.89
N SER A 346 17.73 -23.59 3.48
CA SER A 346 16.53 -24.31 3.89
C SER A 346 16.84 -25.33 4.99
N TYR A 347 16.11 -25.29 6.10
CA TYR A 347 16.28 -26.24 7.21
C TYR A 347 14.98 -26.41 8.02
N SER A 348 14.98 -27.30 9.02
CA SER A 348 13.82 -27.54 9.89
C SER A 348 14.20 -27.47 11.35
N PHE A 349 13.36 -26.84 12.16
CA PHE A 349 13.59 -26.70 13.59
C PHE A 349 12.29 -26.82 14.38
N ASN A 350 12.09 -27.98 14.99
CA ASN A 350 10.91 -28.33 15.78
C ASN A 350 11.15 -28.10 17.29
N GLY A 351 11.45 -26.86 17.68
CA GLY A 351 11.53 -26.50 19.10
C GLY A 351 10.15 -26.33 19.73
N LYS A 352 10.01 -26.59 21.04
CA LYS A 352 8.85 -26.16 21.84
C LYS A 352 9.27 -24.94 22.67
N GLY A 353 8.73 -23.77 22.36
CA GLY A 353 9.20 -22.53 22.97
C GLY A 353 8.96 -21.27 22.16
N GLU A 354 9.71 -20.23 22.51
CA GLU A 354 9.69 -18.92 21.86
C GLU A 354 11.10 -18.56 21.39
N TYR A 355 11.23 -18.17 20.13
CA TYR A 355 12.51 -18.00 19.44
C TYR A 355 12.59 -16.69 18.69
N THR A 356 13.80 -16.16 18.57
CA THR A 356 14.09 -14.96 17.78
C THR A 356 14.19 -15.35 16.31
N LEU A 357 13.26 -14.87 15.48
CA LEU A 357 13.27 -15.11 14.04
C LEU A 357 14.29 -14.21 13.35
N VAL A 358 14.21 -12.90 13.61
CA VAL A 358 15.18 -11.93 13.14
C VAL A 358 15.26 -10.74 14.10
N ILE A 359 16.48 -10.26 14.30
CA ILE A 359 16.79 -8.96 14.91
C ILE A 359 17.69 -8.16 13.97
N SER A 360 17.51 -6.84 13.98
CA SER A 360 18.50 -5.88 13.46
C SER A 360 18.64 -4.77 14.49
N GLU A 361 19.79 -4.69 15.15
CA GLU A 361 20.06 -3.64 16.13
C GLU A 361 20.13 -2.26 15.46
N GLU A 362 20.69 -2.19 14.25
CA GLU A 362 20.82 -0.95 13.49
C GLU A 362 19.45 -0.34 13.17
N LYS A 363 18.52 -1.16 12.70
CA LYS A 363 17.15 -0.73 12.38
C LYS A 363 16.20 -0.85 13.58
N GLN A 364 16.67 -1.37 14.70
CA GLN A 364 15.90 -1.68 15.91
C GLN A 364 14.68 -2.57 15.64
N LEU A 365 14.77 -3.47 14.66
CA LEU A 365 13.72 -4.43 14.33
C LEU A 365 13.90 -5.70 15.17
N THR A 366 12.80 -6.23 15.70
CA THR A 366 12.76 -7.55 16.36
C THR A 366 11.50 -8.29 15.94
N VAL A 367 11.65 -9.54 15.50
CA VAL A 367 10.56 -10.47 15.17
C VAL A 367 10.81 -11.79 15.89
N GLN A 368 9.82 -12.25 16.65
CA GLN A 368 9.86 -13.46 17.47
C GLN A 368 8.72 -14.41 17.09
N GLY A 369 8.95 -15.72 17.21
CA GLY A 369 7.94 -16.74 16.95
C GLY A 369 7.76 -17.69 18.14
N ARG A 370 6.50 -18.02 18.45
CA ARG A 370 6.11 -19.04 19.43
C ARG A 370 5.70 -20.31 18.70
N THR A 371 6.14 -21.44 19.23
CA THR A 371 5.89 -22.78 18.70
C THR A 371 5.31 -23.69 19.76
N GLU A 372 4.26 -24.43 19.40
CA GLU A 372 3.59 -25.39 20.28
C GLU A 372 3.57 -26.79 19.69
N PRO A 373 3.58 -27.83 20.54
CA PRO A 373 3.41 -29.20 20.08
C PRO A 373 2.11 -29.40 19.31
N VAL A 374 2.20 -30.09 18.18
CA VAL A 374 1.04 -30.52 17.40
C VAL A 374 0.25 -31.54 18.22
N LYS A 375 -1.08 -31.43 18.20
CA LYS A 375 -1.99 -32.36 18.87
C LYS A 375 -2.80 -33.10 17.81
N ASP A 376 -2.80 -34.43 17.88
CA ASP A 376 -3.70 -35.30 17.11
C ASP A 376 -4.62 -36.04 18.07
N SER A 377 -5.93 -35.83 17.93
CA SER A 377 -6.95 -36.52 18.73
C SER A 377 -6.70 -36.42 20.25
N GLY A 378 -6.11 -35.31 20.70
CA GLY A 378 -5.72 -35.05 22.10
C GLY A 378 -4.34 -35.60 22.51
N THR A 379 -3.68 -36.40 21.67
CA THR A 379 -2.32 -36.90 21.90
C THR A 379 -1.30 -35.90 21.36
N THR A 380 -0.25 -35.63 22.14
CA THR A 380 0.84 -34.75 21.70
C THR A 380 1.78 -35.50 20.76
N ILE A 381 1.96 -34.96 19.56
CA ILE A 381 2.95 -35.42 18.58
C ILE A 381 4.30 -34.76 18.90
N LYS A 382 5.40 -35.47 18.62
CA LYS A 382 6.76 -34.94 18.72
C LYS A 382 7.13 -34.06 17.51
N ALA A 383 6.26 -33.10 17.19
CA ALA A 383 6.43 -32.05 16.20
C ALA A 383 5.80 -30.77 16.74
N THR A 384 6.23 -29.60 16.28
CA THR A 384 5.67 -28.32 16.71
C THR A 384 5.16 -27.49 15.53
N LYS A 385 4.31 -26.51 15.81
CA LYS A 385 3.85 -25.55 14.80
C LYS A 385 3.87 -24.14 15.37
N LEU A 386 3.99 -23.15 14.49
CA LEU A 386 3.86 -21.74 14.88
C LEU A 386 2.44 -21.46 15.42
N THR A 387 2.36 -20.77 16.57
CA THR A 387 1.10 -20.35 17.19
C THR A 387 1.01 -18.86 17.46
N ALA A 388 2.13 -18.14 17.53
CA ALA A 388 2.16 -16.69 17.60
C ALA A 388 3.43 -16.10 16.98
N ILE A 389 3.33 -14.87 16.46
CA ILE A 389 4.44 -14.02 16.02
C ILE A 389 4.30 -12.69 16.74
N ALA A 390 5.38 -12.19 17.34
CA ALA A 390 5.40 -10.87 17.96
C ALA A 390 6.55 -10.04 17.39
N MET A 391 6.29 -8.76 17.10
CA MET A 391 7.22 -7.90 16.40
C MET A 391 7.17 -6.44 16.84
N ARG A 392 8.29 -5.75 16.67
CA ARG A 392 8.47 -4.32 16.98
C ARG A 392 9.61 -3.71 16.18
N GLU A 393 9.48 -2.42 15.82
CA GLU A 393 10.58 -1.59 15.33
C GLU A 393 10.76 -0.35 16.20
N GLY A 394 11.94 -0.19 16.81
CA GLY A 394 12.28 0.96 17.65
C GLY A 394 11.25 1.20 18.76
N LEU A 395 10.59 2.36 18.71
CA LEU A 395 9.55 2.76 19.67
C LEU A 395 8.12 2.53 19.16
N SER A 396 7.95 1.70 18.13
CA SER A 396 6.62 1.32 17.66
C SER A 396 5.82 0.62 18.77
N ASP A 397 4.51 0.56 18.57
CA ASP A 397 3.68 -0.41 19.27
C ASP A 397 4.17 -1.82 18.99
N ILE A 398 4.00 -2.70 19.98
CA ILE A 398 4.25 -4.13 19.83
C ILE A 398 3.01 -4.75 19.20
N ILE A 399 3.20 -5.44 18.09
CA ILE A 399 2.15 -6.21 17.42
C ILE A 399 2.41 -7.69 17.66
N GLU A 400 1.42 -8.40 18.19
CA GLU A 400 1.39 -9.86 18.27
C GLU A 400 0.25 -10.38 17.39
N VAL A 401 0.55 -11.36 16.53
CA VAL A 401 -0.44 -12.10 15.77
C VAL A 401 -0.40 -13.54 16.24
N ARG A 402 -1.53 -14.08 16.70
CA ARG A 402 -1.62 -15.45 17.23
C ARG A 402 -2.83 -16.17 16.67
N LEU A 403 -2.85 -17.50 16.77
CA LEU A 403 -4.06 -18.28 16.50
C LEU A 403 -5.18 -17.85 17.45
N ASP A 404 -6.39 -17.68 16.92
CA ASP A 404 -7.55 -17.37 17.73
C ASP A 404 -7.99 -18.56 18.62
N GLY A 405 -8.94 -18.33 19.52
CA GLY A 405 -9.42 -19.38 20.44
C GLY A 405 -10.05 -20.59 19.75
N SER A 406 -10.42 -20.50 18.47
CA SER A 406 -10.90 -21.62 17.65
C SER A 406 -9.78 -22.32 16.86
N ASN A 407 -8.61 -21.71 16.75
CA ASN A 407 -7.50 -22.09 15.87
C ASN A 407 -7.87 -22.13 14.37
N ASP A 408 -8.96 -21.46 13.96
CA ASP A 408 -9.39 -21.37 12.56
C ASP A 408 -8.98 -20.03 11.92
N GLY A 409 -8.61 -19.04 12.73
CA GLY A 409 -8.21 -17.70 12.32
C GLY A 409 -7.06 -17.12 13.14
N LEU A 410 -6.77 -15.84 12.87
CA LEU A 410 -5.75 -15.05 13.52
C LEU A 410 -6.40 -13.95 14.38
N GLU A 411 -5.86 -13.78 15.58
CA GLU A 411 -6.10 -12.64 16.46
C GLU A 411 -4.88 -11.72 16.44
N VAL A 412 -5.10 -10.41 16.38
CA VAL A 412 -4.04 -9.40 16.42
C VAL A 412 -4.15 -8.63 17.73
N LEU A 413 -3.03 -8.49 18.44
CA LEU A 413 -2.92 -7.73 19.67
C LEU A 413 -1.93 -6.58 19.47
N ARG A 414 -2.27 -5.42 20.01
CA ARG A 414 -1.41 -4.23 20.12
C ARG A 414 -1.13 -3.99 21.58
N ASN A 415 0.14 -4.03 21.98
CA ASN A 415 0.54 -3.84 23.39
C ASN A 415 -0.34 -4.63 24.37
N GLN A 416 -0.57 -5.92 24.07
CA GLN A 416 -1.39 -6.85 24.86
C GLN A 416 -2.92 -6.66 24.79
N GLN A 417 -3.41 -5.77 23.92
CA GLN A 417 -4.86 -5.55 23.72
C GLN A 417 -5.30 -6.00 22.34
N THR A 418 -6.36 -6.80 22.25
CA THR A 418 -6.91 -7.27 20.97
C THR A 418 -7.39 -6.10 20.10
N LEU A 419 -7.01 -6.11 18.83
CA LEU A 419 -7.49 -5.20 17.79
C LEU A 419 -8.66 -5.84 17.02
N SER A 420 -9.68 -5.04 16.70
CA SER A 420 -10.85 -5.49 15.93
C SER A 420 -10.84 -4.91 14.52
N PHE A 421 -10.83 -5.79 13.51
CA PHE A 421 -10.92 -5.42 12.09
C PHE A 421 -12.36 -5.49 11.54
N ALA A 422 -13.37 -5.44 12.41
CA ALA A 422 -14.78 -5.56 12.00
C ALA A 422 -15.31 -4.34 11.21
N GLU A 423 -14.67 -3.19 11.38
CA GLU A 423 -15.10 -1.90 10.82
C GLU A 423 -14.11 -1.36 9.77
N GLN A 424 -12.85 -1.75 9.87
CA GLN A 424 -11.76 -1.39 8.97
C GLN A 424 -10.77 -2.54 8.84
N THR A 425 -10.16 -2.65 7.66
CA THR A 425 -9.12 -3.66 7.40
C THR A 425 -7.72 -3.11 7.57
N TRP A 426 -7.57 -1.79 7.74
CA TRP A 426 -6.27 -1.10 7.82
C TRP A 426 -6.22 -0.23 9.08
N MET A 427 -5.07 -0.20 9.76
CA MET A 427 -4.83 0.61 10.94
C MET A 427 -3.43 1.24 10.89
N ASP A 428 -3.36 2.54 11.18
CA ASP A 428 -2.12 3.28 11.42
C ASP A 428 -1.95 3.45 12.93
N LEU A 429 -0.95 2.77 13.49
CA LEU A 429 -0.64 2.72 14.91
C LEU A 429 0.68 3.45 15.17
N GLN A 430 1.11 3.55 16.42
CA GLN A 430 2.36 4.24 16.72
C GLN A 430 3.54 3.50 16.06
N GLY A 431 4.11 4.08 15.01
CA GLY A 431 5.30 3.57 14.33
C GLY A 431 5.10 2.22 13.62
N VAL A 432 3.86 1.82 13.31
CA VAL A 432 3.56 0.57 12.62
C VAL A 432 2.19 0.62 11.94
N PHE A 433 2.10 0.05 10.74
CA PHE A 433 0.85 -0.12 10.02
C PHE A 433 0.44 -1.59 10.06
N VAL A 434 -0.86 -1.85 10.22
CA VAL A 434 -1.41 -3.22 10.24
C VAL A 434 -2.56 -3.33 9.26
N PHE A 435 -2.47 -4.33 8.39
CA PHE A 435 -3.48 -4.67 7.41
C PHE A 435 -3.99 -6.09 7.61
N SER A 436 -5.31 -6.24 7.73
CA SER A 436 -5.99 -7.52 7.83
C SER A 436 -7.23 -7.54 6.93
N PRO A 437 -7.10 -7.97 5.66
CA PRO A 437 -8.25 -8.06 4.75
C PRO A 437 -9.19 -9.22 5.09
N THR A 438 -8.69 -10.23 5.79
CA THR A 438 -9.43 -11.44 6.18
C THR A 438 -8.90 -11.93 7.52
N SER A 439 -9.69 -12.69 8.28
CA SER A 439 -9.26 -13.25 9.57
C SER A 439 -8.07 -14.21 9.48
N THR A 440 -7.63 -14.63 8.29
CA THR A 440 -6.49 -15.54 8.09
C THR A 440 -5.24 -14.85 7.54
N ASN A 441 -5.30 -13.55 7.22
CA ASN A 441 -4.19 -12.84 6.58
C ASN A 441 -3.94 -11.52 7.32
N VAL A 442 -2.74 -11.36 7.90
CA VAL A 442 -2.30 -10.12 8.53
C VAL A 442 -0.96 -9.70 7.93
N THR A 443 -0.81 -8.43 7.56
CA THR A 443 0.46 -7.84 7.12
C THR A 443 0.80 -6.68 8.06
N ILE A 444 2.02 -6.65 8.56
CA ILE A 444 2.57 -5.63 9.45
C ILE A 444 3.67 -4.91 8.69
N MET A 445 3.65 -3.58 8.66
CA MET A 445 4.57 -2.76 7.87
C MET A 445 5.19 -1.68 8.75
N PHE A 446 6.52 -1.58 8.72
CA PHE A 446 7.29 -0.66 9.55
C PHE A 446 7.90 0.51 8.75
N PRO A 447 8.23 1.64 9.40
CA PRO A 447 8.84 2.80 8.75
C PRO A 447 10.15 2.52 7.99
N SER A 448 10.93 1.53 8.41
CA SER A 448 12.13 1.09 7.67
C SER A 448 11.83 0.44 6.31
N GLY A 449 10.56 0.12 6.04
CA GLY A 449 10.13 -0.69 4.90
C GLY A 449 10.11 -2.20 5.19
N ALA A 450 10.44 -2.63 6.40
CA ALA A 450 10.28 -4.03 6.81
C ALA A 450 8.80 -4.44 6.81
N GLY A 451 8.51 -5.58 6.19
CA GLY A 451 7.19 -6.20 6.15
C GLY A 451 7.18 -7.56 6.84
N VAL A 452 6.14 -7.87 7.60
CA VAL A 452 5.88 -9.20 8.16
C VAL A 452 4.49 -9.65 7.75
N GLU A 453 4.41 -10.72 6.98
CA GLU A 453 3.15 -11.34 6.58
C GLU A 453 2.88 -12.59 7.40
N VAL A 454 1.73 -12.66 8.04
CA VAL A 454 1.24 -13.84 8.75
C VAL A 454 0.01 -14.37 8.02
N ARG A 455 0.05 -15.65 7.66
CA ARG A 455 -1.00 -16.35 6.91
C ARG A 455 -1.37 -17.64 7.63
N HIS A 456 -2.64 -17.80 7.98
CA HIS A 456 -3.18 -19.06 8.46
C HIS A 456 -3.65 -19.90 7.27
N ARG A 457 -3.06 -21.09 7.09
CA ARG A 457 -3.39 -22.01 5.99
C ARG A 457 -3.61 -23.40 6.57
N GLY A 458 -4.85 -23.88 6.49
CA GLY A 458 -5.22 -25.17 7.09
C GLY A 458 -4.99 -25.16 8.59
N GLU A 459 -4.05 -25.97 9.07
CA GLU A 459 -3.71 -26.10 10.50
C GLU A 459 -2.40 -25.41 10.90
N THR A 460 -1.76 -24.73 9.95
CA THR A 460 -0.43 -24.12 10.09
C THR A 460 -0.48 -22.61 9.94
N MET A 461 0.39 -21.94 10.67
CA MET A 461 0.67 -20.52 10.49
C MET A 461 1.99 -20.37 9.73
N THR A 462 1.97 -19.60 8.65
CA THR A 462 3.14 -19.25 7.85
C THR A 462 3.49 -17.78 8.08
N THR A 463 4.76 -17.49 8.23
CA THR A 463 5.28 -16.14 8.44
C THR A 463 6.35 -15.82 7.42
N THR A 464 6.12 -14.80 6.59
CA THR A 464 7.11 -14.26 5.65
C THR A 464 7.63 -12.93 6.17
N VAL A 465 8.94 -12.73 6.14
CA VAL A 465 9.57 -11.44 6.46
C VAL A 465 10.21 -10.89 5.20
N LEU A 466 9.89 -9.63 4.87
CA LEU A 466 10.43 -8.86 3.75
C LEU A 466 11.31 -7.74 4.29
N LEU A 467 12.59 -7.74 3.95
CA LEU A 467 13.53 -6.72 4.38
C LEU A 467 14.15 -5.98 3.19
N PRO A 468 14.09 -4.64 3.15
CA PRO A 468 14.83 -3.83 2.18
C PRO A 468 16.35 -4.02 2.26
N GLU A 469 17.09 -3.71 1.18
CA GLU A 469 18.57 -3.86 1.11
C GLU A 469 19.29 -3.10 2.25
N GLU A 470 18.69 -2.06 2.82
CA GLU A 470 19.23 -1.31 3.95
C GLU A 470 19.42 -2.15 5.23
N PHE A 471 18.85 -3.36 5.29
CA PHE A 471 19.08 -4.32 6.38
C PHE A 471 20.31 -5.20 6.17
N LYS A 472 21.00 -5.07 5.03
CA LYS A 472 22.11 -5.94 4.66
C LYS A 472 23.22 -5.92 5.69
N ASP A 473 23.76 -7.11 5.99
CA ASP A 473 24.78 -7.33 7.02
C ASP A 473 24.35 -7.00 8.46
N SER A 474 23.09 -6.59 8.70
CA SER A 474 22.60 -6.17 10.01
C SER A 474 21.67 -7.18 10.70
N THR A 475 21.27 -8.26 10.01
CA THR A 475 20.33 -9.23 10.55
C THR A 475 21.02 -10.39 11.27
N LEU A 476 20.40 -10.86 12.34
CA LEU A 476 20.76 -12.09 13.05
C LEU A 476 19.48 -12.82 13.48
N GLY A 477 19.55 -14.14 13.66
CA GLY A 477 18.43 -14.95 14.13
C GLY A 477 18.24 -16.22 13.32
N LEU A 478 17.09 -16.87 13.48
CA LEU A 478 16.73 -18.06 12.70
C LEU A 478 16.57 -17.79 11.20
N LEU A 479 16.31 -16.55 10.78
CA LEU A 479 16.20 -16.19 9.36
C LEU A 479 17.55 -15.81 8.73
N GLY A 480 18.66 -16.00 9.46
CA GLY A 480 20.01 -15.85 8.93
C GLY A 480 20.49 -14.40 8.85
N LYS A 481 21.69 -14.25 8.29
CA LYS A 481 22.34 -12.96 8.08
C LYS A 481 22.18 -12.58 6.63
N MET A 482 21.36 -11.56 6.36
CA MET A 482 21.06 -11.12 5.00
C MET A 482 22.27 -10.43 4.39
N ASN A 483 23.11 -11.16 3.66
CA ASN A 483 24.28 -10.60 2.98
C ASN A 483 24.61 -11.26 1.62
N GLY A 484 23.85 -12.28 1.24
CA GLY A 484 24.04 -13.07 0.03
C GLY A 484 25.00 -14.26 0.20
N ASP A 485 25.41 -14.62 1.42
CA ASP A 485 26.27 -15.76 1.72
C ASP A 485 25.57 -16.78 2.64
N ALA A 486 24.91 -17.76 2.03
CA ALA A 486 24.28 -18.89 2.69
C ALA A 486 25.17 -19.70 3.68
N LYS A 487 26.49 -19.49 3.72
CA LYS A 487 27.39 -20.20 4.64
C LYS A 487 27.44 -19.63 6.05
N ASP A 488 27.09 -18.36 6.24
CA ASP A 488 27.14 -17.70 7.56
C ASP A 488 25.76 -17.54 8.22
N ASP A 489 24.69 -17.94 7.53
CA ASP A 489 23.31 -17.89 8.00
C ASP A 489 23.03 -18.67 9.28
N LEU A 490 23.61 -19.86 9.42
CA LEU A 490 23.35 -20.76 10.55
C LEU A 490 24.35 -20.52 11.69
N ALA A 491 24.34 -19.29 12.21
CA ALA A 491 25.15 -18.87 13.34
C ALA A 491 24.37 -18.98 14.67
N LEU A 492 24.95 -19.65 15.66
CA LEU A 492 24.43 -19.64 17.03
C LEU A 492 24.54 -18.23 17.64
N THR A 493 23.84 -17.97 18.74
CA THR A 493 23.89 -16.68 19.46
C THR A 493 25.28 -16.28 19.97
N ASN A 494 26.23 -17.22 20.05
CA ASN A 494 27.63 -16.97 20.38
C ASN A 494 28.53 -16.70 19.14
N GLY A 495 27.97 -16.70 17.93
CA GLY A 495 28.67 -16.50 16.66
C GLY A 495 29.30 -17.76 16.07
N GLN A 496 29.18 -18.93 16.71
CA GLN A 496 29.67 -20.19 16.15
C GLN A 496 28.75 -20.66 15.03
N LEU A 497 29.33 -21.10 13.90
CA LEU A 497 28.58 -21.65 12.77
C LEU A 497 28.27 -23.15 12.97
N VAL A 498 27.09 -23.57 12.52
CA VAL A 498 26.75 -24.99 12.31
C VAL A 498 27.74 -25.60 11.32
N GLN A 499 28.31 -26.74 11.66
CA GLN A 499 29.31 -27.45 10.85
C GLN A 499 28.65 -28.41 9.86
N ASN A 500 27.60 -29.11 10.27
CA ASN A 500 26.90 -30.06 9.42
C ASN A 500 25.42 -29.71 9.27
N HIS A 501 25.08 -29.04 8.17
CA HIS A 501 23.70 -28.64 7.85
C HIS A 501 22.77 -29.84 7.58
N SER A 502 23.31 -31.05 7.38
CA SER A 502 22.53 -32.27 7.22
C SER A 502 22.27 -33.00 8.54
N ASN A 503 22.85 -32.56 9.65
CA ASN A 503 22.63 -33.15 10.97
C ASN A 503 21.45 -32.45 11.68
N PRO A 504 20.28 -33.12 11.79
CA PRO A 504 19.09 -32.49 12.38
C PRO A 504 19.24 -32.19 13.87
N GLU A 505 20.08 -32.92 14.62
CA GLU A 505 20.35 -32.61 16.03
C GLU A 505 21.19 -31.34 16.18
N GLU A 506 22.14 -31.12 15.25
CA GLU A 506 22.96 -29.91 15.24
C GLU A 506 22.14 -28.68 14.87
N LEU A 507 21.25 -28.81 13.88
CA LEU A 507 20.27 -27.78 13.54
C LEU A 507 19.31 -27.50 14.69
N PHE A 508 18.89 -28.53 15.44
CA PHE A 508 18.04 -28.35 16.61
C PHE A 508 18.74 -27.58 17.72
N ASN A 509 20.01 -27.88 17.99
CA ASN A 509 20.82 -27.12 18.95
C ASN A 509 21.04 -25.67 18.50
N PHE A 510 21.26 -25.44 17.20
CA PHE A 510 21.30 -24.10 16.63
C PHE A 510 19.99 -23.34 16.87
N GLY A 511 18.85 -23.96 16.54
CA GLY A 511 17.55 -23.34 16.74
C GLY A 511 17.26 -23.01 18.21
N ALA A 512 17.59 -23.96 19.11
CA ALA A 512 17.48 -23.79 20.55
C ALA A 512 18.34 -22.65 21.10
N SER A 513 19.49 -22.37 20.48
CA SER A 513 20.38 -21.27 20.89
C SER A 513 19.74 -19.88 20.74
N TRP A 514 18.72 -19.75 19.88
CA TRP A 514 17.96 -18.53 19.62
C TRP A 514 16.69 -18.37 20.47
N ALA A 515 16.56 -19.14 21.55
CA ALA A 515 15.49 -18.98 22.53
C ALA A 515 15.44 -17.52 23.05
N VAL A 516 14.23 -16.95 23.09
CA VAL A 516 13.99 -15.58 23.54
C VAL A 516 14.42 -15.43 25.00
N GLN A 517 14.95 -14.26 25.37
CA GLN A 517 15.24 -13.94 26.76
C GLN A 517 14.00 -13.33 27.44
N ASN A 518 13.81 -13.59 28.74
CA ASN A 518 12.64 -13.08 29.46
C ASN A 518 12.49 -11.55 29.40
N SER A 519 13.60 -10.81 29.38
CA SER A 519 13.60 -9.34 29.31
C SER A 519 13.32 -8.78 27.91
N SER A 520 13.47 -9.59 26.85
CA SER A 520 13.26 -9.16 25.46
C SER A 520 12.01 -9.75 24.82
N ALA A 521 11.24 -10.54 25.55
CA ALA A 521 10.03 -11.17 25.04
C ALA A 521 8.96 -10.12 24.70
N LEU A 522 8.43 -10.18 23.48
CA LEU A 522 7.39 -9.28 22.98
C LEU A 522 5.96 -9.82 23.17
N PHE A 523 5.81 -11.07 23.60
CA PHE A 523 4.50 -11.71 23.68
C PHE A 523 3.67 -11.31 24.90
N THR A 524 2.36 -11.48 24.75
CA THR A 524 1.34 -11.39 25.78
C THR A 524 1.17 -12.72 26.51
N TYR A 525 0.97 -12.67 27.84
CA TYR A 525 0.71 -13.84 28.69
C TYR A 525 -0.58 -13.62 29.49
N ASP A 526 -1.70 -13.61 28.78
CA ASP A 526 -3.05 -13.29 29.28
C ASP A 526 -3.86 -14.51 29.77
N SER A 527 -3.23 -15.68 29.86
CA SER A 527 -3.85 -16.90 30.38
C SER A 527 -2.91 -17.68 31.30
N GLU A 528 -3.50 -18.47 32.22
CA GLU A 528 -2.73 -19.36 33.10
C GLU A 528 -1.88 -20.36 32.29
N TYR A 529 -2.39 -20.83 31.15
CA TYR A 529 -1.65 -21.69 30.23
C TYR A 529 -0.38 -20.99 29.72
N LEU A 530 -0.48 -19.77 29.20
CA LEU A 530 0.66 -19.04 28.65
C LEU A 530 1.68 -18.68 29.73
N LEU A 531 1.19 -18.31 30.93
CA LEU A 531 2.05 -18.02 32.07
C LEU A 531 2.87 -19.25 32.49
N ASN A 532 2.22 -20.39 32.67
CA ASN A 532 2.88 -21.62 33.13
C ASN A 532 3.75 -22.27 32.05
N THR A 533 3.41 -22.10 30.76
CA THR A 533 4.10 -22.75 29.64
C THR A 533 5.27 -21.94 29.11
N TYR A 534 5.25 -20.61 29.26
CA TYR A 534 6.26 -19.74 28.66
C TYR A 534 6.84 -18.72 29.64
N TYR A 535 6.02 -18.07 30.46
CA TYR A 535 6.49 -16.96 31.28
C TYR A 535 7.34 -17.41 32.49
N PHE A 536 6.88 -18.43 33.23
CA PHE A 536 7.54 -18.90 34.46
C PHE A 536 8.61 -19.97 34.23
N VAL A 537 8.79 -20.43 33.00
CA VAL A 537 9.70 -21.53 32.62
C VAL A 537 10.70 -21.05 31.55
N PRO A 538 11.78 -21.82 31.27
CA PRO A 538 12.68 -21.48 30.18
C PRO A 538 11.96 -21.41 28.82
N ARG A 539 12.39 -20.47 27.96
CA ARG A 539 11.78 -20.25 26.62
C ARG A 539 12.08 -21.34 25.59
N HIS A 540 12.92 -22.31 25.94
CA HIS A 540 13.12 -23.53 25.18
C HIS A 540 12.96 -24.73 26.12
N ASP A 541 12.02 -25.61 25.81
CA ASP A 541 11.80 -26.85 26.56
C ASP A 541 12.80 -27.93 26.12
N THR A 542 13.92 -28.03 26.84
CA THR A 542 14.96 -29.05 26.60
C THR A 542 14.48 -30.50 26.74
N SER A 543 13.32 -30.73 27.35
CA SER A 543 12.74 -32.09 27.47
C SER A 543 11.97 -32.53 26.23
N PHE A 544 11.61 -31.57 25.36
CA PHE A 544 10.94 -31.85 24.11
C PHE A 544 11.98 -32.22 23.03
N ILE A 545 12.01 -33.50 22.66
CA ILE A 545 12.83 -33.99 21.55
C ILE A 545 11.91 -34.33 20.38
N PRO A 546 12.01 -33.62 19.24
CA PRO A 546 11.16 -33.86 18.09
C PRO A 546 11.54 -35.17 17.38
N VAL A 547 10.67 -35.62 16.47
CA VAL A 547 11.09 -36.54 15.42
C VAL A 547 12.06 -35.76 14.52
N PHE A 548 13.22 -36.30 14.21
CA PHE A 548 14.21 -35.59 13.38
C PHE A 548 14.09 -35.95 11.90
N SER A 549 13.51 -37.11 11.60
CA SER A 549 13.38 -37.65 10.25
C SER A 549 12.13 -38.51 10.16
N VAL A 550 11.46 -38.50 9.02
CA VAL A 550 10.31 -39.37 8.76
C VAL A 550 10.71 -40.83 8.99
N PRO A 551 10.03 -41.58 9.88
CA PRO A 551 10.29 -43.00 10.04
C PRO A 551 9.95 -43.76 8.76
N GLU A 552 10.87 -44.58 8.25
CA GLU A 552 10.59 -45.44 7.09
C GLU A 552 9.59 -46.54 7.49
N ASN A 553 8.35 -46.40 7.04
CA ASN A 553 7.31 -47.42 7.20
C ASN A 553 6.53 -47.56 5.88
N PRO A 554 6.81 -48.59 5.06
CA PRO A 554 6.10 -48.82 3.80
C PRO A 554 4.59 -49.00 3.97
N ASP A 555 4.15 -49.54 5.11
CA ASP A 555 2.76 -49.82 5.43
C ASP A 555 2.05 -48.63 6.11
N ASP A 556 2.67 -47.44 6.16
CA ASP A 556 2.04 -46.26 6.72
C ASP A 556 0.78 -45.89 5.90
N PRO A 557 -0.40 -45.81 6.53
CA PRO A 557 -1.67 -45.57 5.81
C PRO A 557 -1.70 -44.22 5.10
N LEU A 558 -0.84 -43.26 5.49
CA LEU A 558 -0.77 -41.94 4.87
C LEU A 558 0.22 -41.87 3.69
N ASN A 559 0.99 -42.92 3.39
CA ASN A 559 1.99 -42.90 2.32
C ASN A 559 1.41 -42.52 0.94
N ASN A 560 0.27 -43.10 0.58
CA ASN A 560 -0.38 -42.83 -0.70
C ASN A 560 -0.87 -41.36 -0.77
N GLN A 561 -1.54 -40.89 0.29
CA GLN A 561 -2.00 -39.50 0.36
C GLN A 561 -0.82 -38.52 0.33
N ALA A 562 0.29 -38.84 1.02
CA ALA A 562 1.49 -38.03 0.99
C ALA A 562 2.14 -37.97 -0.40
N ALA A 563 2.13 -39.09 -1.15
CA ALA A 563 2.62 -39.10 -2.52
C ALA A 563 1.72 -38.29 -3.48
N ASP A 564 0.40 -38.34 -3.28
CA ASP A 564 -0.57 -37.62 -4.11
C ASP A 564 -0.55 -36.10 -3.87
N ILE A 565 -0.40 -35.69 -2.60
CA ILE A 565 -0.41 -34.27 -2.21
C ILE A 565 0.95 -33.63 -2.45
N CYS A 566 2.04 -34.28 -2.01
CA CYS A 566 3.37 -33.68 -1.96
C CYS A 566 4.17 -33.91 -3.25
N ILE A 567 3.92 -33.05 -4.23
CA ILE A 567 4.59 -33.08 -5.54
C ILE A 567 5.51 -31.87 -5.75
N GLY A 568 6.62 -32.08 -6.47
CA GLY A 568 7.54 -31.02 -6.88
C GLY A 568 8.62 -30.66 -5.84
N GLU A 569 9.24 -29.51 -6.04
CA GLU A 569 10.20 -28.94 -5.09
C GLU A 569 9.54 -28.66 -3.74
N GLY A 570 10.28 -28.86 -2.65
CA GLY A 570 9.75 -28.74 -1.29
C GLY A 570 8.86 -29.91 -0.84
N SER A 571 8.68 -30.94 -1.67
CA SER A 571 7.87 -32.12 -1.32
C SER A 571 8.34 -32.83 -0.04
N GLN A 572 9.64 -32.77 0.29
CA GLN A 572 10.18 -33.33 1.52
C GLN A 572 9.56 -32.71 2.78
N PHE A 573 9.31 -31.39 2.78
CA PHE A 573 8.67 -30.66 3.87
C PHE A 573 7.22 -31.13 4.03
N CYS A 574 6.46 -31.07 2.93
CA CYS A 574 5.09 -31.56 2.89
C CYS A 574 4.95 -33.02 3.36
N ARG A 575 5.84 -33.92 2.90
CA ARG A 575 5.80 -35.34 3.27
C ARG A 575 6.07 -35.53 4.76
N TYR A 576 7.01 -34.77 5.31
CA TYR A 576 7.31 -34.79 6.73
C TYR A 576 6.06 -34.42 7.55
N ASP A 577 5.40 -33.31 7.22
CA ASP A 577 4.22 -32.83 7.93
C ASP A 577 3.03 -33.81 7.88
N ILE A 578 2.86 -34.52 6.77
CA ILE A 578 1.81 -35.55 6.66
C ILE A 578 2.15 -36.76 7.52
N LEU A 579 3.38 -37.28 7.41
CA LEU A 579 3.74 -38.56 8.01
C LEU A 579 4.10 -38.45 9.50
N VAL A 580 4.68 -37.33 9.92
CA VAL A 580 5.00 -37.05 11.33
C VAL A 580 3.85 -36.34 12.02
N GLY A 581 3.33 -35.26 11.42
CA GLY A 581 2.19 -34.50 11.93
C GLY A 581 0.84 -35.21 11.80
N ARG A 582 0.79 -36.33 11.07
CA ARG A 582 -0.42 -37.17 10.85
C ARG A 582 -1.59 -36.42 10.23
N SER A 583 -1.32 -35.35 9.47
CA SER A 583 -2.33 -34.48 8.89
C SER A 583 -2.07 -34.17 7.40
N PRO A 584 -2.90 -34.70 6.48
CA PRO A 584 -2.89 -34.31 5.07
C PRO A 584 -3.16 -32.81 4.86
N LEU A 585 -3.96 -32.19 5.73
CA LEU A 585 -4.27 -30.77 5.68
C LEU A 585 -3.02 -29.93 6.00
N MET A 586 -2.26 -30.32 7.02
CA MET A 586 -0.98 -29.70 7.38
C MET A 586 0.01 -29.77 6.22
N GLY A 587 0.24 -30.95 5.65
CA GLY A 587 1.16 -31.09 4.51
C GLY A 587 0.73 -30.31 3.27
N ASN A 588 -0.57 -30.29 2.95
CA ASN A 588 -1.05 -29.48 1.82
C ASN A 588 -0.83 -27.98 2.07
N ALA A 589 -1.04 -27.49 3.31
CA ALA A 589 -0.73 -26.12 3.67
C ALA A 589 0.77 -25.80 3.51
N THR A 590 1.64 -26.69 3.96
CA THR A 590 3.11 -26.58 3.82
C THR A 590 3.55 -26.52 2.37
N ARG A 591 2.99 -27.36 1.51
CA ARG A 591 3.23 -27.30 0.06
C ARG A 591 2.81 -25.95 -0.53
N VAL A 592 1.62 -25.47 -0.19
CA VAL A 592 1.09 -24.21 -0.71
C VAL A 592 1.91 -23.02 -0.20
N SER A 593 2.38 -23.04 1.05
CA SER A 593 3.28 -22.04 1.63
C SER A 593 4.65 -22.02 0.97
N PHE A 594 5.26 -23.19 0.74
CA PHE A 594 6.52 -23.29 0.00
C PHE A 594 6.37 -22.72 -1.42
N GLN A 595 5.32 -23.13 -2.15
CA GLN A 595 5.05 -22.61 -3.50
C GLN A 595 4.83 -21.10 -3.52
N SER A 596 4.11 -20.55 -2.53
CA SER A 596 3.93 -19.10 -2.40
C SER A 596 5.25 -18.37 -2.17
N HIS A 597 6.15 -18.91 -1.33
CA HIS A 597 7.47 -18.31 -1.12
C HIS A 597 8.33 -18.36 -2.39
N VAL A 598 8.35 -19.49 -3.11
CA VAL A 598 9.08 -19.58 -4.39
C VAL A 598 8.55 -18.57 -5.41
N SER A 599 7.23 -18.42 -5.53
CA SER A 599 6.62 -17.41 -6.41
C SER A 599 6.99 -15.99 -5.98
N LEU A 600 6.97 -15.71 -4.67
CA LEU A 600 7.35 -14.40 -4.13
C LEU A 600 8.80 -14.05 -4.46
N VAL A 601 9.73 -14.99 -4.27
CA VAL A 601 11.15 -14.80 -4.60
C VAL A 601 11.34 -14.56 -6.11
N ASP A 602 10.57 -15.26 -6.95
CA ASP A 602 10.59 -15.04 -8.40
C ASP A 602 10.09 -13.64 -8.78
N ASP A 603 8.98 -13.21 -8.19
CA ASP A 603 8.39 -11.88 -8.40
C ASP A 603 9.31 -10.75 -7.92
N LEU A 604 10.15 -11.00 -6.91
CA LEU A 604 11.12 -10.06 -6.35
C LEU A 604 12.49 -10.05 -7.05
N LYS A 605 12.67 -10.80 -8.14
CA LYS A 605 13.94 -10.80 -8.86
C LYS A 605 14.30 -9.40 -9.36
N PRO A 606 15.56 -8.96 -9.17
CA PRO A 606 16.02 -7.68 -9.71
C PRO A 606 15.89 -7.63 -11.24
N VAL A 607 15.50 -6.47 -11.76
CA VAL A 607 15.43 -6.21 -13.20
C VAL A 607 16.28 -5.00 -13.55
N ILE A 608 16.74 -4.92 -14.80
CA ILE A 608 17.56 -3.81 -15.29
C ILE A 608 16.69 -2.82 -16.05
N SER A 609 16.69 -1.57 -15.59
CA SER A 609 16.06 -0.43 -16.27
C SER A 609 17.12 0.52 -16.80
N CYS A 610 16.96 1.00 -18.03
CA CYS A 610 17.80 2.06 -18.61
C CYS A 610 17.22 3.47 -18.38
N GLY A 611 16.04 3.56 -17.77
CA GLY A 611 15.33 4.81 -17.54
C GLY A 611 14.67 5.38 -18.79
N TRP A 612 13.80 6.37 -18.56
CA TRP A 612 13.06 7.05 -19.61
C TRP A 612 13.96 7.89 -20.52
N LEU A 613 13.58 7.97 -21.81
CA LEU A 613 14.19 8.88 -22.79
C LEU A 613 13.18 9.94 -23.23
N PRO A 614 13.59 11.22 -23.33
CA PRO A 614 12.74 12.29 -23.83
C PRO A 614 12.52 12.18 -25.34
N PRO A 615 11.34 12.61 -25.84
CA PRO A 615 11.17 12.86 -27.27
C PRO A 615 12.08 14.02 -27.72
N PRO A 616 12.70 13.94 -28.92
CA PRO A 616 13.49 15.03 -29.45
C PRO A 616 12.59 16.24 -29.78
N THR A 617 13.09 17.46 -29.57
CA THR A 617 12.38 18.67 -29.99
C THR A 617 12.13 18.66 -31.50
N ASN A 618 10.91 18.94 -31.96
CA ASN A 618 10.47 18.79 -33.35
C ASN A 618 10.57 17.34 -33.87
N GLY A 619 10.27 16.38 -33.01
CA GLY A 619 10.18 14.98 -33.35
C GLY A 619 9.35 14.20 -32.35
N LYS A 620 9.29 12.89 -32.58
CA LYS A 620 8.44 11.94 -31.85
C LYS A 620 9.27 10.78 -31.36
N LYS A 621 8.82 10.22 -30.24
CA LYS A 621 9.32 8.99 -29.64
C LYS A 621 8.23 7.91 -29.73
N GLN A 622 8.63 6.69 -30.08
CA GLN A 622 7.80 5.50 -30.03
C GLN A 622 8.44 4.46 -29.10
N GLY A 623 7.65 3.93 -28.17
CA GLY A 623 8.09 3.01 -27.13
C GLY A 623 7.92 3.62 -25.74
N THR A 624 7.34 2.83 -24.84
CA THR A 624 6.97 3.23 -23.47
C THR A 624 7.52 2.27 -22.41
N THR A 625 8.39 1.33 -22.81
CA THR A 625 9.07 0.39 -21.92
C THR A 625 10.56 0.69 -21.87
N TYR A 626 11.15 0.48 -20.69
CA TYR A 626 12.52 0.91 -20.39
C TYR A 626 13.40 -0.17 -19.76
N LEU A 627 12.87 -1.38 -19.64
CA LEU A 627 13.61 -2.54 -19.12
C LEU A 627 14.57 -3.11 -20.19
N GLN A 628 15.53 -3.93 -19.75
CA GLN A 628 16.49 -4.60 -20.63
C GLN A 628 15.82 -5.24 -21.84
N GLY A 629 16.37 -4.98 -23.03
CA GLY A 629 15.82 -5.45 -24.31
C GLY A 629 14.73 -4.55 -24.91
N ALA A 630 14.19 -3.59 -24.16
CA ALA A 630 13.26 -2.61 -24.70
C ALA A 630 13.90 -1.77 -25.80
N LYS A 631 13.08 -1.36 -26.78
CA LYS A 631 13.48 -0.56 -27.93
C LYS A 631 12.66 0.71 -27.99
N VAL A 632 13.35 1.83 -28.16
CA VAL A 632 12.74 3.15 -28.35
C VAL A 632 13.16 3.67 -29.71
N GLN A 633 12.18 4.05 -30.53
CA GLN A 633 12.40 4.60 -31.86
C GLN A 633 12.09 6.09 -31.89
N PHE A 634 12.86 6.82 -32.68
CA PHE A 634 12.74 8.26 -32.83
C PHE A 634 12.51 8.64 -34.28
N SER A 635 11.68 9.67 -34.48
CA SER A 635 11.43 10.27 -35.79
C SER A 635 11.38 11.78 -35.65
N CYS A 636 11.64 12.51 -36.74
CA CYS A 636 11.53 13.96 -36.76
C CYS A 636 10.27 14.39 -37.48
N ASP A 637 9.72 15.52 -37.06
CA ASP A 637 8.58 16.14 -37.73
C ASP A 637 8.96 16.62 -39.13
N GLU A 638 7.94 16.90 -39.93
CA GLU A 638 8.16 17.35 -41.31
C GLU A 638 9.06 18.60 -41.35
N GLY A 639 10.05 18.56 -42.23
CA GLY A 639 11.04 19.62 -42.38
C GLY A 639 12.27 19.51 -41.48
N TYR A 640 12.33 18.52 -40.60
CA TYR A 640 13.51 18.20 -39.79
C TYR A 640 14.15 16.86 -40.21
N THR A 641 15.45 16.74 -40.00
CA THR A 641 16.24 15.53 -40.27
C THR A 641 16.83 15.02 -38.95
N LEU A 642 16.74 13.71 -38.74
CA LEU A 642 17.25 13.05 -37.54
C LEU A 642 18.78 13.03 -37.53
N SER A 643 19.36 13.43 -36.40
CA SER A 643 20.78 13.34 -36.07
C SER A 643 20.93 12.47 -34.83
N GLY A 644 21.89 11.54 -34.84
CA GLY A 644 22.04 10.52 -33.79
C GLY A 644 21.34 9.20 -34.16
N SER A 645 20.94 8.42 -33.15
CA SER A 645 20.36 7.09 -33.37
C SER A 645 18.84 7.15 -33.60
N ALA A 646 18.35 6.48 -34.65
CA ALA A 646 16.92 6.36 -34.91
C ALA A 646 16.23 5.31 -34.02
N GLU A 647 16.98 4.34 -33.50
CA GLU A 647 16.52 3.35 -32.53
C GLU A 647 17.57 3.19 -31.43
N ARG A 648 17.13 3.10 -30.18
CA ARG A 648 17.97 2.80 -29.02
C ARG A 648 17.41 1.58 -28.29
N THR A 649 18.29 0.67 -27.87
CA THR A 649 17.94 -0.55 -27.13
C THR A 649 18.50 -0.48 -25.72
N CYS A 650 17.71 -0.86 -24.72
CA CYS A 650 18.19 -0.94 -23.34
C CYS A 650 19.10 -2.16 -23.14
N GLN A 651 20.36 -1.90 -22.77
CA GLN A 651 21.38 -2.93 -22.66
C GLN A 651 21.48 -3.50 -21.22
N SER A 652 22.16 -4.64 -21.08
CA SER A 652 22.37 -5.32 -19.78
C SER A 652 23.22 -4.52 -18.78
N ASN A 653 23.84 -3.42 -19.20
CA ASN A 653 24.59 -2.51 -18.33
C ASN A 653 23.73 -1.34 -17.80
N GLY A 654 22.41 -1.37 -18.03
CA GLY A 654 21.50 -0.29 -17.63
C GLY A 654 21.65 1.00 -18.44
N LYS A 655 22.27 0.93 -19.63
CA LYS A 655 22.43 2.07 -20.54
C LYS A 655 21.73 1.83 -21.87
N TRP A 656 21.23 2.91 -22.46
CA TRP A 656 20.72 2.90 -23.82
C TRP A 656 21.86 2.81 -24.84
N SER A 657 21.70 1.96 -25.85
CA SER A 657 22.62 1.89 -26.98
C SER A 657 22.61 3.18 -27.81
N GLY A 658 23.62 3.35 -28.66
CA GLY A 658 23.67 4.44 -29.64
C GLY A 658 23.93 5.82 -29.02
N GLU A 659 23.62 6.85 -29.78
CA GLU A 659 23.85 8.26 -29.49
C GLU A 659 22.51 8.98 -29.26
N ASP A 660 22.56 10.09 -28.53
CA ASP A 660 21.39 10.94 -28.29
C ASP A 660 20.82 11.49 -29.61
N THR A 661 19.50 11.52 -29.69
CA THR A 661 18.77 11.86 -30.90
C THR A 661 18.32 13.32 -30.87
N SER A 662 18.57 14.06 -31.95
CA SER A 662 18.08 15.43 -32.16
C SER A 662 17.51 15.61 -33.56
N CYS A 663 16.55 16.52 -33.70
CA CYS A 663 15.93 16.86 -34.98
C CYS A 663 16.41 18.23 -35.44
N LEU A 664 17.20 18.25 -36.52
CA LEU A 664 17.80 19.44 -37.08
C LEU A 664 17.04 19.90 -38.31
N ILE A 665 16.93 21.21 -38.55
CA ILE A 665 16.24 21.74 -39.75
C ILE A 665 16.89 21.14 -41.00
N SER A 666 16.06 20.57 -41.88
CA SER A 666 16.53 19.93 -43.12
C SER A 666 17.29 20.94 -43.98
N ARG A 667 18.46 20.54 -44.50
CA ARG A 667 19.30 21.41 -45.37
C ARG A 667 18.52 21.99 -46.56
N LYS A 668 17.52 21.27 -47.09
CA LYS A 668 16.64 21.78 -48.18
C LYS A 668 15.82 23.01 -47.76
N LEU A 669 15.28 23.02 -46.54
CA LEU A 669 14.51 24.14 -45.98
C LEU A 669 15.42 25.29 -45.52
N GLN A 670 16.62 24.99 -45.01
CA GLN A 670 17.63 26.02 -44.73
C GLN A 670 18.01 26.78 -46.01
N ILE A 671 18.17 26.08 -47.14
CA ILE A 671 18.47 26.71 -48.43
C ILE A 671 17.28 27.53 -48.93
N GLN A 672 16.03 27.04 -48.80
CA GLN A 672 14.84 27.81 -49.18
C GLN A 672 14.68 29.11 -48.37
N LYS A 673 14.83 29.07 -47.04
CA LYS A 673 14.80 30.29 -46.21
C LYS A 673 15.93 31.27 -46.57
N LYS A 674 17.13 30.75 -46.88
CA LYS A 674 18.24 31.59 -47.34
C LYS A 674 18.02 32.20 -48.72
N VAL A 675 17.25 31.53 -49.60
CA VAL A 675 16.89 32.05 -50.92
C VAL A 675 15.82 33.13 -50.79
N GLU A 676 14.84 32.96 -49.90
CA GLU A 676 13.80 33.98 -49.62
C GLU A 676 14.35 35.24 -48.95
N GLU A 677 15.33 35.12 -48.04
CA GLU A 677 16.01 36.28 -47.42
C GLU A 677 16.90 37.07 -48.41
N VAL A 678 17.30 36.47 -49.53
CA VAL A 678 18.21 37.09 -50.53
C VAL A 678 17.45 37.68 -51.72
N THR A 679 16.14 37.43 -51.85
CA THR A 679 15.28 38.11 -52.85
C THR A 679 14.76 39.45 -52.30
N PRO A 680 15.15 40.61 -52.85
CA PRO A 680 14.54 41.89 -52.47
C PRO A 680 13.09 41.98 -52.96
N PRO A 681 12.22 42.77 -52.30
CA PRO A 681 10.87 43.00 -52.79
C PRO A 681 10.96 43.65 -54.18
N ASN A 682 10.35 43.00 -55.18
CA ASN A 682 10.21 43.56 -56.52
C ASN A 682 9.48 44.90 -56.41
N PHE A 683 10.19 46.00 -56.66
CA PHE A 683 9.58 47.29 -56.95
C PHE A 683 8.87 47.20 -58.30
N SER A 684 7.54 47.27 -58.28
CA SER A 684 6.73 47.50 -59.48
C SER A 684 6.96 48.93 -59.97
N PRO A 685 7.31 49.17 -61.25
CA PRO A 685 7.33 50.52 -61.80
C PRO A 685 5.93 50.90 -62.33
N GLY A 686 5.44 52.05 -61.87
CA GLY A 686 4.57 52.99 -62.60
C GLY A 686 3.22 52.50 -63.09
#